data_AF-A0A972LBP7-F1
#
_entry.id   AF-A0A972LBP7-F1
#
_cell.length_a   1.000
_cell.length_b   1.000
_cell.length_c   1.000
_cell.angle_alpha   90.00
_cell.angle_beta   90.00
_cell.angle_gamma   90.00
#
_symmetry.space_group_name_H-M   'P 1'
#
loop_
_entity.id
_entity.type
_entity.pdbx_description
1 polymer ?
#
loop_
_entity_poly.entity_id
_entity_poly.type
_entity_poly.pdbx_seq_one_letter_code
_entity_poly.pdbx_strand_id
1 'polypeptide(L)'
;MTSAMKNRHLRVISNTSADLPLQPASLDIWDKKYRLKSKHGAIVDNTIDDTYSRVAKALADVETDDEARKHWFDKFLWALRHGAIPAGRITSNAGALAHKPATSTINCTVSGIITDSMDDILGKVHEAGLTLKAGCGIGYEFSTLRPKGAYVSGAGAHTSGPLSFMDIYDKMCFTVSSAGGRRGAQMGTFDIGHPDVLDFIRAKREDGRLRQFNLSLLITQEFMEAVKNDRDWQLAFPVTQNAVESDGLDLNDPNQVCWREWPITENYVSDSTGRVACKIYKTMRAQRLWDVIMSSTYDYAEPGFILIDQYNEMNNNWFCENIRATNPCGEQGLPPYGSCLLGSINLTKFVRDPFSNKAAFDWQAYRDVVAVFTRMLDNVVEINGLSLAEQRHEIENKRRHGMGYLGLGSTLTMLGVKYGSDESLQFTERVSRELALEGWRAALSLAKEKGPAPVLEENFTVTEAMLFKRPEMADDGWKAGDSIKGKVLHAKYSRYMQQIAELDPDLVAALAEVGARFTHHSSIAPTGTISLSLANNASNGIEPSFAHLYSRNIIREGKKTKEKVDVCSFELLAYRELVNPNALPFAENAEDALPDYFISADQVTPKQHVDVQAAAQKWIDSSISKTANVPPDFPYEKFKDIYVYAYERGLKGCTTFRFNPEVFQGVLVKEEDLENTTYQFTLEDGAVVELKGNEEVEYDGELHSAANLYDALKEGYYGKL
;
A
#
# COMPACT_ATOMS: atom_id res chain seq x y z
N MET A 1 5.36 64.89 -16.86
CA MET A 1 5.46 63.70 -17.73
C MET A 1 6.78 63.02 -17.46
N THR A 2 6.80 62.07 -16.54
CA THR A 2 7.97 61.26 -16.20
C THR A 2 7.62 59.82 -16.51
N SER A 3 8.18 59.33 -17.62
CA SER A 3 8.01 57.99 -18.16
C SER A 3 8.67 56.96 -17.24
N ALA A 4 7.87 56.17 -16.52
CA ALA A 4 8.34 55.01 -15.79
C ALA A 4 8.77 53.92 -16.78
N MET A 5 10.08 53.66 -16.85
CA MET A 5 10.64 52.48 -17.51
C MET A 5 10.08 51.22 -16.83
N LYS A 6 9.19 50.50 -17.52
CA LYS A 6 8.83 49.12 -17.16
C LYS A 6 10.08 48.25 -17.32
N ASN A 7 10.65 47.79 -16.21
CA ASN A 7 11.64 46.72 -16.19
C ASN A 7 11.01 45.49 -16.87
N ARG A 8 11.47 45.18 -18.08
CA ARG A 8 11.15 43.93 -18.77
C ARG A 8 12.01 42.84 -18.12
N HIS A 9 11.42 42.07 -17.22
CA HIS A 9 12.05 40.86 -16.70
C HIS A 9 12.16 39.83 -17.83
N LEU A 10 13.39 39.54 -18.26
CA LEU A 10 13.72 38.37 -19.08
C LEU A 10 13.50 37.13 -18.22
N ARG A 11 12.48 36.32 -18.54
CA ARG A 11 12.29 34.98 -17.97
C ARG A 11 12.89 33.99 -18.97
N VAL A 12 13.87 33.21 -18.54
CA VAL A 12 14.32 32.05 -19.32
C VAL A 12 13.14 31.09 -19.37
N ILE A 13 12.58 30.86 -20.57
CA ILE A 13 11.59 29.81 -20.76
C ILE A 13 12.37 28.50 -20.72
N SER A 14 12.33 27.83 -19.57
CA SER A 14 12.82 26.46 -19.48
C SER A 14 11.90 25.58 -20.32
N ASN A 15 12.47 24.83 -21.27
CA ASN A 15 11.73 23.84 -22.06
C ASN A 15 11.39 22.57 -21.24
N THR A 16 11.61 22.59 -19.92
CA THR A 16 11.35 21.48 -19.02
C THR A 16 10.33 21.88 -17.95
N SER A 17 9.34 21.01 -17.71
CA SER A 17 8.38 21.16 -16.59
C SER A 17 9.02 20.95 -15.22
N ALA A 18 10.32 20.58 -15.17
CA ALA A 18 11.03 20.20 -13.96
C ALA A 18 11.17 21.33 -12.94
N ASP A 19 11.08 22.60 -13.36
CA ASP A 19 11.32 23.80 -12.55
C ASP A 19 10.06 24.57 -12.15
N LEU A 20 8.87 23.95 -12.26
CA LEU A 20 7.63 24.59 -11.83
C LEU A 20 7.68 24.90 -10.33
N PRO A 21 7.32 26.13 -9.91
CA PRO A 21 7.25 26.47 -8.51
C PRO A 21 6.20 25.60 -7.81
N LEU A 22 6.46 25.25 -6.55
CA LEU A 22 5.50 24.53 -5.75
C LEU A 22 4.28 25.40 -5.46
N GLN A 23 3.09 24.81 -5.60
CA GLN A 23 1.86 25.48 -5.23
C GLN A 23 1.74 25.63 -3.71
N PRO A 24 0.98 26.64 -3.21
CA PRO A 24 0.87 26.91 -1.77
C PRO A 24 0.46 25.69 -0.94
N ALA A 25 -0.48 24.87 -1.44
CA ALA A 25 -0.92 23.65 -0.77
C ALA A 25 0.21 22.62 -0.60
N SER A 26 1.08 22.47 -1.60
CA SER A 26 2.23 21.56 -1.55
C SER A 26 3.26 22.02 -0.51
N LEU A 27 3.55 23.33 -0.47
CA LEU A 27 4.44 23.94 0.52
C LEU A 27 3.91 23.83 1.94
N ASP A 28 2.61 24.06 2.16
CA ASP A 28 1.97 23.94 3.47
C ASP A 28 2.07 22.52 4.03
N ILE A 29 1.83 21.51 3.19
CA ILE A 29 1.93 20.11 3.60
C ILE A 29 3.39 19.74 3.88
N TRP A 30 4.34 20.20 3.06
CA TRP A 30 5.76 20.00 3.35
C TRP A 30 6.16 20.64 4.69
N ASP A 31 5.78 21.89 4.95
CA ASP A 31 6.09 22.58 6.20
C ASP A 31 5.53 21.85 7.43
N LYS A 32 4.29 21.34 7.33
CA LYS A 32 3.62 20.62 8.41
C LYS A 32 4.13 19.21 8.64
N LYS A 33 4.52 18.49 7.58
CA LYS A 33 4.78 17.04 7.65
C LYS A 33 6.25 16.65 7.52
N TYR A 34 7.08 17.45 6.84
CA TYR A 34 8.43 17.06 6.44
C TYR A 34 9.52 18.05 6.82
N ARG A 35 9.19 19.34 6.95
CA ARG A 35 10.15 20.35 7.41
C ARG A 35 10.56 20.07 8.85
N LEU A 36 11.84 19.82 9.06
CA LEU A 36 12.36 19.60 10.41
C LEU A 36 12.35 20.90 11.20
N LYS A 37 11.72 20.86 12.37
CA LYS A 37 11.69 21.95 13.36
C LYS A 37 12.18 21.40 14.70
N SER A 38 12.88 22.23 15.47
CA SER A 38 13.33 21.89 16.82
C SER A 38 12.14 21.84 17.80
N LYS A 39 12.38 21.35 19.03
CA LYS A 39 11.37 21.32 20.10
C LYS A 39 10.77 22.70 20.45
N HIS A 40 11.48 23.78 20.12
CA HIS A 40 11.05 25.16 20.35
C HIS A 40 10.47 25.82 19.09
N GLY A 41 10.19 25.04 18.04
CA GLY A 41 9.65 25.54 16.77
C GLY A 41 10.68 26.18 15.84
N ALA A 42 11.96 26.28 16.24
CA ALA A 42 13.00 26.81 15.36
C ALA A 42 13.16 25.92 14.12
N ILE A 43 13.10 26.53 12.94
CA ILE A 43 13.23 25.85 11.65
C ILE A 43 14.67 25.32 11.50
N VAL A 44 14.80 24.03 11.16
CA VAL A 44 16.08 23.38 10.87
C VAL A 44 16.26 23.24 9.36
N ASP A 45 15.26 22.71 8.66
CA ASP A 45 15.24 22.65 7.20
C ASP A 45 14.62 23.96 6.67
N ASN A 46 15.39 24.89 6.12
CA ASN A 46 14.84 26.17 5.66
C ASN A 46 14.06 26.00 4.35
N THR A 47 14.53 25.12 3.48
CA THR A 47 13.99 24.80 2.16
C THR A 47 13.79 23.29 2.01
N ILE A 48 13.07 22.87 0.96
CA ILE A 48 12.96 21.45 0.60
C ILE A 48 14.34 20.86 0.26
N ASP A 49 15.22 21.65 -0.34
CA ASP A 49 16.57 21.21 -0.67
C ASP A 49 17.42 20.96 0.58
N ASP A 50 17.17 21.69 1.68
CA ASP A 50 17.78 21.38 2.98
C ASP A 50 17.25 20.05 3.52
N THR A 51 15.95 19.76 3.36
CA THR A 51 15.39 18.43 3.67
C THR A 51 16.08 17.34 2.84
N TYR A 52 16.28 17.56 1.53
CA TYR A 52 16.99 16.61 0.68
C TYR A 52 18.45 16.42 1.10
N SER A 53 19.15 17.51 1.41
CA SER A 53 20.53 17.48 1.88
C SER A 53 20.67 16.72 3.19
N ARG A 54 19.76 16.94 4.15
CA ARG A 54 19.73 16.18 5.41
C ARG A 54 19.52 14.68 5.18
N VAL A 55 18.55 14.31 4.35
CA VAL A 55 18.26 12.91 4.04
C VAL A 55 19.43 12.25 3.31
N ALA A 56 19.98 12.90 2.28
CA ALA A 56 21.15 12.43 1.54
C ALA A 56 22.35 12.21 2.47
N LYS A 57 22.61 13.17 3.37
CA LYS A 57 23.72 13.08 4.34
C LYS A 57 23.54 11.90 5.28
N ALA A 58 22.35 11.77 5.89
CA ALA A 58 22.07 10.67 6.81
C ALA A 58 22.23 9.28 6.17
N LEU A 59 21.84 9.13 4.90
CA LEU A 59 21.97 7.88 4.16
C LEU A 59 23.39 7.64 3.66
N ALA A 60 24.13 8.69 3.31
CA ALA A 60 25.52 8.58 2.90
C ALA A 60 26.45 8.26 4.08
N ASP A 61 26.13 8.72 5.30
CA ASP A 61 26.93 8.46 6.51
C ASP A 61 26.98 6.99 6.93
N VAL A 62 26.10 6.15 6.36
CA VAL A 62 26.12 4.69 6.48
C VAL A 62 27.33 4.07 5.76
N GLU A 63 27.87 4.74 4.74
CA GLU A 63 29.04 4.26 3.99
C GLU A 63 30.31 4.28 4.88
N THR A 64 31.25 3.38 4.59
CA THR A 64 32.34 3.02 5.52
C THR A 64 33.43 4.07 5.65
N ASP A 65 33.81 4.74 4.56
CA ASP A 65 34.89 5.72 4.51
C ASP A 65 34.43 7.10 4.01
N ASP A 66 35.23 8.12 4.29
CA ASP A 66 34.84 9.52 4.04
C ASP A 66 34.74 9.87 2.54
N GLU A 67 35.51 9.21 1.68
CA GLU A 67 35.41 9.40 0.22
C GLU A 67 34.12 8.78 -0.31
N ALA A 68 33.77 7.57 0.13
CA ALA A 68 32.49 6.94 -0.20
C ALA A 68 31.31 7.76 0.33
N ARG A 69 31.37 8.26 1.57
CA ARG A 69 30.35 9.15 2.16
C ARG A 69 30.15 10.40 1.32
N LYS A 70 31.24 11.06 0.90
CA LYS A 70 31.16 12.26 0.06
C LYS A 70 30.60 11.94 -1.32
N HIS A 71 31.10 10.89 -1.97
CA HIS A 71 30.63 10.46 -3.28
C HIS A 71 29.13 10.15 -3.27
N TRP A 72 28.67 9.36 -2.30
CA TRP A 72 27.28 8.96 -2.21
C TRP A 72 26.38 10.08 -1.71
N PHE A 73 26.87 11.01 -0.88
CA PHE A 73 26.13 12.24 -0.56
C PHE A 73 25.78 13.02 -1.84
N ASP A 74 26.76 13.26 -2.71
CA ASP A 74 26.54 14.00 -3.96
C ASP A 74 25.57 13.26 -4.89
N LYS A 75 25.70 11.93 -5.00
CA LYS A 75 24.82 11.08 -5.82
C LYS A 75 23.40 11.03 -5.26
N PHE A 76 23.22 10.87 -3.96
CA PHE A 76 21.91 10.79 -3.32
C PHE A 76 21.18 12.14 -3.41
N LEU A 77 21.88 13.24 -3.17
CA LEU A 77 21.33 14.58 -3.34
C LEU A 77 20.93 14.84 -4.79
N TRP A 78 21.75 14.40 -5.74
CA TRP A 78 21.39 14.45 -7.16
C TRP A 78 20.11 13.66 -7.44
N ALA A 79 20.01 12.40 -7.01
CA ALA A 79 18.83 11.58 -7.26
C ALA A 79 17.55 12.17 -6.64
N LEU A 80 17.62 12.70 -5.41
CA LEU A 80 16.50 13.38 -4.75
C LEU A 80 15.99 14.57 -5.56
N ARG A 81 16.90 15.37 -6.13
CA ARG A 81 16.58 16.51 -7.01
C ARG A 81 16.02 16.07 -8.36
N HIS A 82 16.34 14.85 -8.82
CA HIS A 82 15.94 14.30 -10.11
C HIS A 82 14.76 13.32 -10.04
N GLY A 83 14.03 13.31 -8.93
CA GLY A 83 12.73 12.62 -8.82
C GLY A 83 12.71 11.40 -7.91
N ALA A 84 13.81 11.01 -7.26
CA ALA A 84 13.76 10.04 -6.18
C ALA A 84 13.07 10.66 -4.95
N ILE A 85 11.98 10.04 -4.48
CA ILE A 85 11.24 10.52 -3.31
C ILE A 85 11.15 9.36 -2.30
N PRO A 86 11.98 9.38 -1.25
CA PRO A 86 11.85 8.44 -0.13
C PRO A 86 10.46 8.53 0.50
N ALA A 87 9.97 7.44 1.06
CA ALA A 87 8.69 7.46 1.76
C ALA A 87 8.71 8.42 2.95
N GLY A 88 7.52 8.84 3.35
CA GLY A 88 7.38 9.96 4.28
C GLY A 88 8.08 9.78 5.64
N ARG A 89 8.30 8.55 6.13
CA ARG A 89 9.05 8.33 7.37
C ARG A 89 10.55 8.54 7.17
N ILE A 90 11.11 8.06 6.05
CA ILE A 90 12.49 8.34 5.66
C ILE A 90 12.70 9.87 5.55
N THR A 91 11.85 10.57 4.79
CA THR A 91 11.95 12.03 4.63
C THR A 91 11.88 12.80 5.96
N SER A 92 10.96 12.38 6.84
CA SER A 92 10.71 13.03 8.14
C SER A 92 11.81 12.75 9.18
N ASN A 93 12.41 11.56 9.15
CA ASN A 93 13.15 11.02 10.30
C ASN A 93 14.66 10.77 10.03
N ALA A 94 15.07 10.54 8.78
CA ALA A 94 16.49 10.34 8.46
C ALA A 94 17.31 11.60 8.82
N GLY A 95 18.33 11.45 9.67
CA GLY A 95 19.13 12.59 10.17
C GLY A 95 18.40 13.49 11.18
N ALA A 96 17.24 13.08 11.71
CA ALA A 96 16.46 13.88 12.67
C ALA A 96 16.60 13.42 14.13
N LEU A 97 17.51 12.48 14.45
CA LEU A 97 17.61 11.82 15.76
C LEU A 97 17.74 12.79 16.94
N ALA A 98 18.45 13.91 16.77
CA ALA A 98 18.59 14.94 17.79
C ALA A 98 17.24 15.61 18.19
N HIS A 99 16.22 15.51 17.34
CA HIS A 99 14.90 16.09 17.52
C HIS A 99 13.79 15.04 17.63
N LYS A 100 13.99 13.84 17.06
CA LYS A 100 13.04 12.72 17.00
C LYS A 100 13.74 11.39 17.35
N PRO A 101 14.16 11.19 18.62
CA PRO A 101 15.08 10.10 19.00
C PRO A 101 14.47 8.69 18.95
N ALA A 102 13.15 8.56 19.02
CA ALA A 102 12.45 7.28 19.08
C ALA A 102 11.48 7.10 17.90
N THR A 103 11.95 7.37 16.69
CA THR A 103 11.15 7.23 15.45
C THR A 103 11.81 6.30 14.46
N SER A 104 11.00 5.53 13.74
CA SER A 104 11.48 4.63 12.69
C SER A 104 11.52 5.35 11.34
N THR A 105 12.46 4.95 10.47
CA THR A 105 12.46 5.33 9.05
C THR A 105 11.57 4.39 8.21
N ILE A 106 11.01 3.34 8.82
CA ILE A 106 10.16 2.33 8.18
C ILE A 106 8.68 2.74 8.25
N ASN A 107 7.97 2.48 7.16
CA ASN A 107 6.55 2.82 7.02
C ASN A 107 5.62 1.63 7.32
N CYS A 108 6.00 0.43 6.86
CA CYS A 108 5.10 -0.70 6.74
C CYS A 108 5.66 -1.92 7.47
N THR A 109 4.84 -2.52 8.33
CA THR A 109 5.16 -3.75 9.06
C THR A 109 3.98 -4.71 9.07
N VAL A 110 4.26 -5.97 9.40
CA VAL A 110 3.27 -7.00 9.76
C VAL A 110 3.63 -7.56 11.13
N SER A 111 2.61 -7.87 11.91
CA SER A 111 2.73 -8.50 13.23
C SER A 111 3.37 -9.89 13.13
N GLY A 112 3.93 -10.39 14.24
CA GLY A 112 4.14 -11.83 14.40
C GLY A 112 2.81 -12.60 14.28
N ILE A 113 2.90 -13.92 14.09
CA ILE A 113 1.71 -14.80 14.12
C ILE A 113 1.01 -14.64 15.47
N ILE A 114 -0.31 -14.45 15.45
CA ILE A 114 -1.12 -14.41 16.66
C ILE A 114 -1.51 -15.85 16.99
N THR A 115 -0.94 -16.42 18.04
CA THR A 115 -1.32 -17.76 18.51
C THR A 115 -2.60 -17.69 19.34
N ASP A 116 -3.38 -18.76 19.31
CA ASP A 116 -4.70 -18.84 19.93
C ASP A 116 -4.63 -19.04 21.46
N SER A 117 -4.07 -18.05 22.16
CA SER A 117 -3.92 -17.99 23.61
C SER A 117 -4.06 -16.54 24.12
N MET A 118 -4.58 -16.36 25.34
CA MET A 118 -4.75 -15.01 25.90
C MET A 118 -3.41 -14.28 26.08
N ASP A 119 -2.38 -14.99 26.53
CA ASP A 119 -1.06 -14.43 26.76
C ASP A 119 -0.45 -13.88 25.47
N ASP A 120 -0.51 -14.66 24.38
CA ASP A 120 0.04 -14.20 23.11
C ASP A 120 -0.85 -13.16 22.44
N ILE A 121 -2.18 -13.28 22.48
CA ILE A 121 -3.10 -12.25 21.95
C ILE A 121 -2.78 -10.88 22.56
N LEU A 122 -2.64 -10.79 23.89
CA LEU A 122 -2.32 -9.54 24.57
C LEU A 122 -0.85 -9.13 24.40
N GLY A 123 0.06 -10.10 24.30
CA GLY A 123 1.46 -9.86 23.93
C GLY A 123 1.59 -9.17 22.57
N LYS A 124 0.85 -9.64 21.56
CA LYS A 124 0.77 -9.02 20.22
C LYS A 124 0.12 -7.64 20.23
N VAL A 125 -0.85 -7.37 21.12
CA VAL A 125 -1.36 -6.00 21.33
C VAL A 125 -0.25 -5.07 21.84
N HIS A 126 0.59 -5.54 22.77
CA HIS A 126 1.70 -4.75 23.29
C HIS A 126 2.76 -4.47 22.21
N GLU A 127 3.17 -5.49 21.45
CA GLU A 127 4.08 -5.35 20.29
C GLU A 127 3.54 -4.35 19.25
N ALA A 128 2.24 -4.42 18.96
CA ALA A 128 1.54 -3.50 18.07
C ALA A 128 1.59 -2.05 18.57
N GLY A 129 1.33 -1.82 19.86
CA GLY A 129 1.40 -0.49 20.47
C GLY A 129 2.80 0.14 20.36
N LEU A 130 3.87 -0.65 20.56
CA LEU A 130 5.24 -0.19 20.36
C LEU A 130 5.52 0.17 18.89
N THR A 131 5.04 -0.66 17.96
CA THR A 131 5.21 -0.45 16.51
C THR A 131 4.50 0.82 16.02
N LEU A 132 3.24 1.02 16.43
CA LEU A 132 2.44 2.21 16.09
C LEU A 132 3.03 3.49 16.69
N LYS A 133 3.50 3.42 17.95
CA LYS A 133 4.21 4.51 18.63
C LYS A 133 5.44 4.95 17.84
N ALA A 134 6.21 4.02 17.28
CA ALA A 134 7.40 4.31 16.48
C ALA A 134 7.09 4.96 15.12
N GLY A 135 5.82 4.96 14.69
CA GLY A 135 5.38 5.61 13.46
C GLY A 135 4.96 4.67 12.34
N CYS A 136 5.06 3.35 12.53
CA CYS A 136 4.80 2.36 11.49
C CYS A 136 3.30 2.03 11.41
N GLY A 137 2.81 1.77 10.20
CA GLY A 137 1.53 1.08 10.00
C GLY A 137 1.74 -0.43 10.06
N ILE A 138 0.77 -1.17 10.61
CA ILE A 138 0.94 -2.59 10.95
C ILE A 138 -0.24 -3.45 10.44
N GLY A 139 0.08 -4.60 9.85
CA GLY A 139 -0.91 -5.61 9.44
C GLY A 139 -0.94 -6.84 10.35
N TYR A 140 -2.06 -7.55 10.33
CA TYR A 140 -2.33 -8.72 11.16
C TYR A 140 -3.07 -9.80 10.38
N GLU A 141 -2.86 -11.06 10.77
CA GLU A 141 -3.67 -12.21 10.38
C GLU A 141 -4.41 -12.67 11.64
N PHE A 142 -5.75 -12.63 11.61
CA PHE A 142 -6.59 -12.96 12.78
C PHE A 142 -7.27 -14.34 12.68
N SER A 143 -7.07 -15.06 11.58
CA SER A 143 -7.77 -16.34 11.32
C SER A 143 -7.17 -17.50 12.09
N THR A 144 -6.03 -17.31 12.74
CA THR A 144 -5.45 -18.26 13.70
C THR A 144 -6.23 -18.35 15.02
N LEU A 145 -7.13 -17.41 15.31
CA LEU A 145 -7.92 -17.40 16.55
C LEU A 145 -9.18 -18.25 16.42
N ARG A 146 -9.49 -19.07 17.42
CA ARG A 146 -10.62 -20.00 17.37
C ARG A 146 -11.97 -19.27 17.19
N PRO A 147 -12.93 -19.87 16.48
CA PRO A 147 -14.18 -19.21 16.16
C PRO A 147 -15.07 -18.97 17.38
N LYS A 148 -15.94 -17.97 17.28
CA LYS A 148 -16.92 -17.63 18.30
C LYS A 148 -17.74 -18.85 18.71
N GLY A 149 -17.89 -19.04 20.01
CA GLY A 149 -18.61 -20.19 20.56
C GLY A 149 -17.77 -21.48 20.62
N ALA A 150 -16.51 -21.49 20.18
CA ALA A 150 -15.61 -22.61 20.45
C ALA A 150 -15.28 -22.71 21.95
N TYR A 151 -15.13 -23.95 22.43
CA TYR A 151 -14.88 -24.22 23.84
C TYR A 151 -13.43 -23.89 24.24
N VAL A 152 -13.27 -23.39 25.47
CA VAL A 152 -11.99 -23.03 26.09
C VAL A 152 -11.82 -23.87 27.35
N SER A 153 -11.11 -24.99 27.22
CA SER A 153 -10.99 -25.99 28.29
C SER A 153 -10.44 -25.43 29.60
N GLY A 154 -9.45 -24.52 29.55
CA GLY A 154 -8.86 -23.91 30.74
C GLY A 154 -9.81 -22.96 31.50
N ALA A 155 -10.81 -22.39 30.82
CA ALA A 155 -11.78 -21.47 31.40
C ALA A 155 -13.15 -22.11 31.68
N GLY A 156 -13.41 -23.32 31.15
CA GLY A 156 -14.72 -23.97 31.24
C GLY A 156 -15.84 -23.18 30.53
N ALA A 157 -15.49 -22.39 29.51
CA ALA A 157 -16.37 -21.42 28.87
C ALA A 157 -16.20 -21.40 27.35
N HIS A 158 -17.01 -20.61 26.66
CA HIS A 158 -16.92 -20.42 25.21
C HIS A 158 -16.31 -19.06 24.88
N THR A 159 -15.49 -19.00 23.82
CA THR A 159 -14.84 -17.76 23.39
C THR A 159 -15.80 -16.79 22.68
N SER A 160 -15.49 -15.50 22.72
CA SER A 160 -16.16 -14.45 21.95
C SER A 160 -15.73 -14.41 20.48
N GLY A 161 -14.63 -15.09 20.12
CA GLY A 161 -14.08 -15.18 18.76
C GLY A 161 -13.17 -13.99 18.36
N PRO A 162 -12.50 -14.08 17.20
CA PRO A 162 -11.49 -13.13 16.72
C PRO A 162 -11.91 -11.68 16.74
N LEU A 163 -13.12 -11.36 16.27
CA LEU A 163 -13.55 -9.97 16.11
C LEU A 163 -13.63 -9.22 17.45
N SER A 164 -13.96 -9.91 18.54
CA SER A 164 -13.97 -9.32 19.88
C SER A 164 -12.56 -8.95 20.36
N PHE A 165 -11.55 -9.71 19.96
CA PHE A 165 -10.16 -9.38 20.25
C PHE A 165 -9.66 -8.25 19.36
N MET A 166 -10.07 -8.20 18.09
CA MET A 166 -9.77 -7.08 17.18
C MET A 166 -10.23 -5.73 17.76
N ASP A 167 -11.33 -5.70 18.52
CA ASP A 167 -11.79 -4.48 19.20
C ASP A 167 -10.76 -3.94 20.21
N ILE A 168 -9.95 -4.81 20.85
CA ILE A 168 -8.84 -4.39 21.74
C ILE A 168 -7.76 -3.68 20.92
N TYR A 169 -7.39 -4.22 19.76
CA TYR A 169 -6.41 -3.62 18.86
C TYR A 169 -6.91 -2.28 18.29
N ASP A 170 -8.20 -2.18 17.95
CA ASP A 170 -8.81 -0.93 17.48
C ASP A 170 -8.71 0.17 18.55
N LYS A 171 -9.06 -0.14 19.81
CA LYS A 171 -8.93 0.81 20.93
C LYS A 171 -7.49 1.15 21.27
N MET A 172 -6.58 0.18 21.19
CA MET A 172 -5.15 0.42 21.36
C MET A 172 -4.64 1.42 20.31
N CYS A 173 -4.94 1.19 19.02
CA CYS A 173 -4.50 2.08 17.95
C CYS A 173 -5.11 3.48 18.05
N PHE A 174 -6.38 3.57 18.44
CA PHE A 174 -7.03 4.86 18.70
C PHE A 174 -6.33 5.63 19.83
N THR A 175 -5.90 4.93 20.88
CA THR A 175 -5.23 5.53 22.04
C THR A 175 -3.78 5.92 21.73
N VAL A 176 -3.04 5.05 21.04
CA VAL A 176 -1.64 5.26 20.64
C VAL A 176 -1.61 6.17 19.41
N SER A 177 -1.82 7.47 19.62
CA SER A 177 -1.57 8.46 18.57
C SER A 177 -0.13 8.32 18.05
N SER A 178 0.03 8.00 16.77
CA SER A 178 1.33 7.72 16.16
C SER A 178 2.27 8.93 16.22
N ALA A 179 3.57 8.69 16.40
CA ALA A 179 4.57 9.76 16.44
C ALA A 179 4.43 10.74 15.25
N GLY A 180 4.42 12.04 15.57
CA GLY A 180 4.26 13.13 14.60
C GLY A 180 2.80 13.52 14.30
N GLY A 181 1.85 13.21 15.19
CA GLY A 181 0.46 13.68 15.08
C GLY A 181 -0.33 13.03 13.94
N ARG A 182 -0.05 11.76 13.62
CA ARG A 182 -0.80 10.97 12.63
C ARG A 182 -1.71 9.96 13.34
N ARG A 183 -2.90 9.71 12.79
CA ARG A 183 -3.73 8.55 13.18
C ARG A 183 -2.93 7.26 12.88
N GLY A 184 -2.98 6.28 13.77
CA GLY A 184 -2.44 4.95 13.48
C GLY A 184 -3.22 4.29 12.35
N ALA A 185 -2.59 3.39 11.61
CA ALA A 185 -3.24 2.67 10.50
C ALA A 185 -2.94 1.18 10.61
N GLN A 186 -3.98 0.36 10.54
CA GLN A 186 -3.88 -1.08 10.71
C GLN A 186 -4.52 -1.83 9.52
N MET A 187 -4.04 -3.05 9.23
CA MET A 187 -4.70 -4.00 8.32
C MET A 187 -5.11 -5.24 9.08
N GLY A 188 -6.39 -5.62 9.00
CA GLY A 188 -6.87 -6.93 9.45
C GLY A 188 -7.09 -7.83 8.25
N THR A 189 -6.32 -8.90 8.15
CA THR A 189 -6.54 -9.96 7.15
C THR A 189 -7.24 -11.16 7.76
N PHE A 190 -8.10 -11.81 6.98
CA PHE A 190 -8.93 -12.91 7.43
C PHE A 190 -9.15 -13.97 6.35
N ASP A 191 -9.02 -15.23 6.72
CA ASP A 191 -9.12 -16.37 5.81
C ASP A 191 -10.58 -16.59 5.37
N ILE A 192 -10.78 -16.74 4.06
CA ILE A 192 -12.09 -16.97 3.46
C ILE A 192 -12.76 -18.28 3.92
N GLY A 193 -11.98 -19.22 4.43
CA GLY A 193 -12.43 -20.50 4.98
C GLY A 193 -12.68 -20.51 6.49
N HIS A 194 -12.54 -19.38 7.19
CA HIS A 194 -12.73 -19.30 8.64
C HIS A 194 -14.23 -19.31 9.04
N PRO A 195 -14.66 -19.99 10.13
CA PRO A 195 -16.08 -20.05 10.52
C PRO A 195 -16.75 -18.68 10.78
N ASP A 196 -16.00 -17.70 11.27
CA ASP A 196 -16.49 -16.33 11.53
C ASP A 196 -16.36 -15.37 10.34
N VAL A 197 -16.05 -15.86 9.13
CA VAL A 197 -15.81 -14.99 7.95
C VAL A 197 -17.02 -14.10 7.60
N LEU A 198 -18.24 -14.59 7.82
CA LEU A 198 -19.45 -13.81 7.57
C LEU A 198 -19.59 -12.61 8.52
N ASP A 199 -19.16 -12.78 9.78
CA ASP A 199 -19.15 -11.69 10.76
C ASP A 199 -18.05 -10.69 10.42
N PHE A 200 -16.87 -11.17 9.99
CA PHE A 200 -15.77 -10.33 9.52
C PHE A 200 -16.17 -9.45 8.33
N ILE A 201 -16.82 -10.01 7.30
CA ILE A 201 -17.31 -9.27 6.14
C ILE A 201 -18.26 -8.14 6.55
N ARG A 202 -19.07 -8.36 7.58
CA ARG A 202 -20.09 -7.40 8.03
C ARG A 202 -19.60 -6.47 9.13
N ALA A 203 -18.37 -6.61 9.60
CA ALA A 203 -17.91 -5.96 10.83
C ALA A 203 -18.03 -4.43 10.77
N LYS A 204 -17.74 -3.80 9.62
CA LYS A 204 -17.85 -2.35 9.42
C LYS A 204 -19.24 -1.84 9.05
N ARG A 205 -20.25 -2.71 8.98
CA ARG A 205 -21.65 -2.28 8.91
C ARG A 205 -22.14 -1.74 10.24
N GLU A 206 -21.50 -2.17 11.33
CA GLU A 206 -21.71 -1.62 12.66
C GLU A 206 -20.97 -0.28 12.76
N ASP A 207 -21.71 0.81 12.95
CA ASP A 207 -21.10 2.13 13.03
C ASP A 207 -20.17 2.23 14.24
N GLY A 208 -18.98 2.80 14.03
CA GLY A 208 -17.98 2.94 15.10
C GLY A 208 -17.00 1.79 15.26
N ARG A 209 -17.27 0.63 14.66
CA ARG A 209 -16.48 -0.59 14.91
C ARG A 209 -15.33 -0.78 13.92
N LEU A 210 -14.17 -1.21 14.44
CA LEU A 210 -12.93 -1.46 13.68
C LEU A 210 -12.51 -0.32 12.74
N ARG A 211 -12.72 0.94 13.16
CA ARG A 211 -12.44 2.13 12.34
C ARG A 211 -10.95 2.35 12.07
N GLN A 212 -10.07 1.85 12.93
CA GLN A 212 -8.62 1.98 12.75
C GLN A 212 -8.01 0.92 11.82
N PHE A 213 -8.82 -0.03 11.36
CA PHE A 213 -8.42 -1.09 10.44
C PHE A 213 -8.90 -0.82 9.03
N ASN A 214 -8.10 -1.14 8.03
CA ASN A 214 -8.61 -1.63 6.75
C ASN A 214 -8.83 -3.15 6.90
N LEU A 215 -9.91 -3.68 6.32
CA LEU A 215 -10.20 -5.12 6.37
C LEU A 215 -10.02 -5.76 4.99
N SER A 216 -9.40 -6.93 4.92
CA SER A 216 -9.25 -7.68 3.66
C SER A 216 -9.35 -9.18 3.86
N LEU A 217 -9.92 -9.85 2.87
CA LEU A 217 -10.02 -11.31 2.85
C LEU A 217 -8.83 -11.92 2.13
N LEU A 218 -8.28 -12.99 2.70
CA LEU A 218 -7.33 -13.88 2.03
C LEU A 218 -8.12 -14.83 1.13
N ILE A 219 -8.21 -14.46 -0.14
CA ILE A 219 -8.94 -15.20 -1.16
C ILE A 219 -7.98 -16.18 -1.84
N THR A 220 -8.34 -17.47 -1.81
CA THR A 220 -7.60 -18.53 -2.47
C THR A 220 -8.12 -18.79 -3.89
N GLN A 221 -7.27 -19.34 -4.74
CA GLN A 221 -7.64 -19.89 -6.05
C GLN A 221 -8.73 -20.96 -5.88
N GLU A 222 -8.64 -21.81 -4.86
CA GLU A 222 -9.65 -22.83 -4.59
C GLU A 222 -11.04 -22.22 -4.39
N PHE A 223 -11.14 -21.11 -3.64
CA PHE A 223 -12.40 -20.41 -3.44
C PHE A 223 -12.92 -19.78 -4.74
N MET A 224 -12.05 -19.12 -5.52
CA MET A 224 -12.44 -18.53 -6.80
C MET A 224 -12.97 -19.58 -7.78
N GLU A 225 -12.32 -20.73 -7.86
CA GLU A 225 -12.78 -21.86 -8.67
C GLU A 225 -14.08 -22.46 -8.12
N ALA A 226 -14.27 -22.50 -6.80
CA ALA A 226 -15.54 -22.93 -6.21
C ALA A 226 -16.70 -21.96 -6.56
N VAL A 227 -16.45 -20.65 -6.59
CA VAL A 227 -17.44 -19.64 -7.02
C VAL A 227 -17.80 -19.83 -8.49
N LYS A 228 -16.80 -19.93 -9.38
CA LYS A 228 -16.99 -20.10 -10.84
C LYS A 228 -17.76 -21.37 -11.19
N ASN A 229 -17.48 -22.46 -10.48
CA ASN A 229 -18.06 -23.77 -10.75
C ASN A 229 -19.27 -24.10 -9.87
N ASP A 230 -19.81 -23.14 -9.13
CA ASP A 230 -20.92 -23.31 -8.19
C ASP A 230 -20.74 -24.55 -7.30
N ARG A 231 -19.62 -24.60 -6.59
CA ARG A 231 -19.28 -25.67 -5.64
C ARG A 231 -19.60 -25.24 -4.21
N ASP A 232 -19.65 -26.24 -3.35
CA ASP A 232 -19.75 -26.02 -1.91
C ASP A 232 -18.40 -25.53 -1.36
N TRP A 233 -18.48 -24.73 -0.30
CA TRP A 233 -17.37 -24.16 0.44
C TRP A 233 -17.51 -24.50 1.91
N GLN A 234 -16.43 -25.01 2.50
CA GLN A 234 -16.39 -25.44 3.89
C GLN A 234 -15.79 -24.34 4.74
N LEU A 235 -16.46 -23.98 5.84
CA LEU A 235 -15.93 -23.12 6.87
C LEU A 235 -15.41 -24.01 8.01
N ALA A 236 -14.10 -23.98 8.24
CA ALA A 236 -13.42 -24.95 9.09
C ALA A 236 -12.28 -24.32 9.89
N PHE A 237 -11.97 -24.92 11.03
CA PHE A 237 -10.90 -24.45 11.93
C PHE A 237 -10.08 -25.64 12.47
N PRO A 238 -8.76 -25.50 12.68
CA PRO A 238 -7.90 -26.55 13.21
C PRO A 238 -8.41 -27.24 14.48
N VAL A 239 -8.12 -28.53 14.60
CA VAL A 239 -8.43 -29.32 15.81
C VAL A 239 -7.20 -29.91 16.47
N THR A 240 -7.23 -29.92 17.80
CA THR A 240 -6.23 -30.58 18.64
C THR A 240 -6.60 -32.05 18.83
N GLN A 241 -5.63 -32.88 19.23
CA GLN A 241 -5.88 -34.30 19.51
C GLN A 241 -6.97 -34.49 20.57
N ASN A 242 -6.95 -33.68 21.63
CA ASN A 242 -7.97 -33.71 22.67
C ASN A 242 -9.37 -33.38 22.13
N ALA A 243 -9.47 -32.43 21.20
CA ALA A 243 -10.75 -32.06 20.59
C ALA A 243 -11.29 -33.17 19.68
N VAL A 244 -10.42 -33.89 18.97
CA VAL A 244 -10.80 -35.07 18.17
C VAL A 244 -11.45 -36.14 19.07
N GLU A 245 -10.85 -36.41 20.22
CA GLU A 245 -11.36 -37.40 21.18
C GLU A 245 -12.63 -36.94 21.89
N SER A 246 -12.68 -35.68 22.35
CA SER A 246 -13.84 -35.16 23.10
C SER A 246 -15.08 -34.97 22.23
N ASP A 247 -14.88 -34.54 20.98
CA ASP A 247 -15.96 -34.26 20.05
C ASP A 247 -16.33 -35.50 19.21
N GLY A 248 -15.56 -36.59 19.33
CA GLY A 248 -15.79 -37.84 18.60
C GLY A 248 -15.61 -37.69 17.08
N LEU A 249 -14.61 -36.90 16.65
CA LEU A 249 -14.39 -36.61 15.23
C LEU A 249 -13.73 -37.79 14.52
N ASP A 250 -14.30 -38.21 13.38
CA ASP A 250 -13.63 -39.12 12.45
C ASP A 250 -12.76 -38.32 11.47
N LEU A 251 -11.44 -38.42 11.62
CA LEU A 251 -10.46 -37.73 10.77
C LEU A 251 -10.52 -38.15 9.30
N ASN A 252 -11.17 -39.28 8.99
CA ASN A 252 -11.35 -39.78 7.64
C ASN A 252 -12.71 -39.40 7.03
N ASP A 253 -13.62 -38.81 7.79
CA ASP A 253 -14.92 -38.35 7.29
C ASP A 253 -14.80 -36.95 6.66
N PRO A 254 -14.88 -36.81 5.33
CA PRO A 254 -14.72 -35.53 4.64
C PRO A 254 -15.87 -34.54 4.91
N ASN A 255 -16.94 -34.98 5.59
CA ASN A 255 -18.02 -34.10 6.05
C ASN A 255 -17.75 -33.50 7.43
N GLN A 256 -16.84 -34.09 8.21
CA GLN A 256 -16.47 -33.61 9.54
C GLN A 256 -15.13 -32.87 9.54
N VAL A 257 -14.17 -33.33 8.73
CA VAL A 257 -12.79 -32.81 8.73
C VAL A 257 -12.31 -32.57 7.31
N CYS A 258 -11.63 -31.44 7.12
CA CYS A 258 -10.86 -31.15 5.91
C CYS A 258 -9.40 -30.86 6.28
N TRP A 259 -8.47 -31.16 5.38
CA TRP A 259 -7.03 -30.95 5.59
C TRP A 259 -6.56 -29.69 4.87
N ARG A 260 -5.92 -28.75 5.58
CA ARG A 260 -5.51 -27.44 5.04
C ARG A 260 -4.06 -27.11 5.37
N GLU A 261 -3.42 -26.31 4.54
CA GLU A 261 -2.19 -25.62 4.95
C GLU A 261 -2.54 -24.61 6.05
N TRP A 262 -1.77 -24.60 7.13
CA TRP A 262 -1.98 -23.71 8.27
C TRP A 262 -0.66 -23.11 8.74
N PRO A 263 -0.62 -21.84 9.18
CA PRO A 263 0.62 -21.19 9.61
C PRO A 263 1.25 -21.79 10.88
N ILE A 264 0.50 -22.60 11.64
CA ILE A 264 0.95 -23.24 12.88
C ILE A 264 0.52 -24.70 12.86
N THR A 265 1.44 -25.63 13.03
CA THR A 265 1.12 -27.07 13.16
C THR A 265 1.20 -27.56 14.60
N GLU A 266 1.92 -26.84 15.45
CA GLU A 266 2.10 -27.18 16.87
C GLU A 266 0.75 -27.30 17.59
N ASN A 267 0.58 -28.38 18.34
CA ASN A 267 -0.63 -28.75 19.09
C ASN A 267 -1.86 -29.12 18.26
N TYR A 268 -1.79 -29.07 16.93
CA TYR A 268 -2.86 -29.52 16.04
C TYR A 268 -2.53 -30.88 15.41
N VAL A 269 -3.59 -31.62 15.05
CA VAL A 269 -3.44 -32.89 14.33
C VAL A 269 -2.98 -32.59 12.90
N SER A 270 -1.85 -33.15 12.49
CA SER A 270 -1.22 -32.91 11.18
C SER A 270 -0.96 -34.22 10.43
N ASP A 271 -1.02 -34.18 9.10
CA ASP A 271 -0.70 -35.32 8.24
C ASP A 271 0.79 -35.37 7.85
N SER A 272 1.20 -36.41 7.11
CA SER A 272 2.58 -36.60 6.65
C SER A 272 3.06 -35.52 5.67
N THR A 273 2.15 -34.73 5.10
CA THR A 273 2.46 -33.62 4.19
C THR A 273 2.51 -32.27 4.91
N GLY A 274 2.27 -32.25 6.23
CA GLY A 274 2.28 -31.04 7.04
C GLY A 274 0.98 -30.24 7.02
N ARG A 275 -0.11 -30.79 6.46
CA ARG A 275 -1.43 -30.16 6.51
C ARG A 275 -2.08 -30.44 7.85
N VAL A 276 -2.89 -29.49 8.32
CA VAL A 276 -3.59 -29.56 9.59
C VAL A 276 -5.03 -30.01 9.38
N ALA A 277 -5.52 -30.92 10.23
CA ALA A 277 -6.92 -31.31 10.28
C ALA A 277 -7.77 -30.15 10.82
N CYS A 278 -8.78 -29.74 10.06
CA CYS A 278 -9.72 -28.70 10.44
C CYS A 278 -11.13 -29.27 10.54
N LYS A 279 -11.79 -29.07 11.68
CA LYS A 279 -13.21 -29.40 11.87
C LYS A 279 -14.07 -28.48 11.02
N ILE A 280 -14.98 -29.06 10.25
CA ILE A 280 -15.95 -28.33 9.44
C ILE A 280 -17.09 -27.89 10.37
N TYR A 281 -17.27 -26.58 10.50
CA TYR A 281 -18.36 -25.99 11.28
C TYR A 281 -19.61 -25.79 10.43
N LYS A 282 -19.42 -25.51 9.14
CA LYS A 282 -20.51 -25.19 8.21
C LYS A 282 -20.06 -25.41 6.77
N THR A 283 -20.97 -25.95 5.96
CA THR A 283 -20.83 -26.01 4.50
C THR A 283 -21.88 -25.11 3.86
N MET A 284 -21.50 -24.33 2.85
CA MET A 284 -22.41 -23.46 2.11
C MET A 284 -21.96 -23.28 0.66
N ARG A 285 -22.86 -22.87 -0.24
CA ARG A 285 -22.48 -22.55 -1.63
C ARG A 285 -21.45 -21.43 -1.65
N ALA A 286 -20.36 -21.60 -2.40
CA ALA A 286 -19.32 -20.59 -2.56
C ALA A 286 -19.90 -19.28 -3.12
N GLN A 287 -20.83 -19.36 -4.08
CA GLN A 287 -21.54 -18.20 -4.64
C GLN A 287 -22.32 -17.41 -3.58
N ARG A 288 -22.89 -18.08 -2.58
CA ARG A 288 -23.59 -17.38 -1.49
C ARG A 288 -22.62 -16.56 -0.64
N LEU A 289 -21.42 -17.09 -0.38
CA LEU A 289 -20.39 -16.33 0.35
C LEU A 289 -19.88 -15.18 -0.53
N TRP A 290 -19.66 -15.43 -1.82
CA TRP A 290 -19.32 -14.41 -2.81
C TRP A 290 -20.30 -13.25 -2.84
N ASP A 291 -21.60 -13.52 -2.92
CA ASP A 291 -22.64 -12.48 -2.94
C ASP A 291 -22.64 -11.63 -1.66
N VAL A 292 -22.37 -12.22 -0.49
CA VAL A 292 -22.24 -11.48 0.77
C VAL A 292 -21.04 -10.54 0.74
N ILE A 293 -19.90 -11.00 0.20
CA ILE A 293 -18.70 -10.17 0.04
C ILE A 293 -19.00 -9.04 -0.94
N MET A 294 -19.49 -9.36 -2.14
CA MET A 294 -19.79 -8.38 -3.19
C MET A 294 -20.78 -7.32 -2.73
N SER A 295 -21.84 -7.72 -2.02
CA SER A 295 -22.79 -6.76 -1.44
C SER A 295 -22.11 -5.84 -0.43
N SER A 296 -21.25 -6.40 0.44
CA SER A 296 -20.52 -5.59 1.41
C SER A 296 -19.57 -4.60 0.74
N THR A 297 -18.78 -5.03 -0.23
CA THR A 297 -17.83 -4.16 -0.90
C THR A 297 -18.51 -3.12 -1.80
N TYR A 298 -19.66 -3.45 -2.39
CA TYR A 298 -20.47 -2.50 -3.18
C TYR A 298 -21.05 -1.36 -2.33
N ASP A 299 -21.46 -1.68 -1.09
CA ASP A 299 -22.09 -0.73 -0.17
C ASP A 299 -21.08 -0.01 0.74
N TYR A 300 -20.03 -0.71 1.16
CA TYR A 300 -19.05 -0.32 2.20
C TYR A 300 -17.58 -0.35 1.72
N ALA A 301 -17.29 -0.48 0.42
CA ALA A 301 -15.91 -0.49 -0.14
C ALA A 301 -14.93 -1.51 0.53
N GLU A 302 -15.45 -2.39 1.39
CA GLU A 302 -14.72 -3.33 2.22
C GLU A 302 -15.56 -4.59 2.50
N PRO A 303 -14.92 -5.75 2.74
CA PRO A 303 -13.47 -5.95 2.79
C PRO A 303 -12.79 -5.91 1.40
N GLY A 304 -11.51 -5.57 1.38
CA GLY A 304 -10.64 -5.68 0.21
C GLY A 304 -10.28 -7.13 -0.10
N PHE A 305 -9.71 -7.37 -1.28
CA PHE A 305 -9.37 -8.71 -1.77
C PHE A 305 -7.85 -8.87 -1.86
N ILE A 306 -7.32 -9.86 -1.14
CA ILE A 306 -5.94 -10.32 -1.25
C ILE A 306 -5.97 -11.70 -1.87
N LEU A 307 -5.52 -11.83 -3.12
CA LEU A 307 -5.37 -13.10 -3.82
C LEU A 307 -4.09 -13.77 -3.30
N ILE A 308 -4.22 -14.44 -2.15
CA ILE A 308 -3.08 -14.83 -1.32
C ILE A 308 -2.18 -15.87 -1.97
N ASP A 309 -2.75 -16.73 -2.81
CA ASP A 309 -2.00 -17.72 -3.57
C ASP A 309 -1.11 -17.03 -4.62
N GLN A 310 -1.59 -15.95 -5.25
CA GLN A 310 -0.81 -15.17 -6.20
C GLN A 310 0.30 -14.36 -5.52
N TYR A 311 0.08 -13.88 -4.28
CA TYR A 311 1.15 -13.30 -3.46
C TYR A 311 2.27 -14.31 -3.22
N ASN A 312 1.91 -15.53 -2.80
CA ASN A 312 2.89 -16.55 -2.44
C ASN A 312 3.58 -17.18 -3.65
N GLU A 313 2.87 -17.40 -4.76
CA GLU A 313 3.46 -17.98 -5.98
C GLU A 313 4.52 -17.05 -6.59
N MET A 314 4.29 -15.74 -6.51
CA MET A 314 5.20 -14.71 -7.00
C MET A 314 6.15 -14.16 -5.92
N ASN A 315 6.17 -14.74 -4.71
CA ASN A 315 7.09 -14.34 -3.65
C ASN A 315 8.50 -14.85 -3.95
N ASN A 316 9.49 -13.95 -3.96
CA ASN A 316 10.87 -14.36 -4.21
C ASN A 316 11.46 -15.25 -3.10
N ASN A 317 10.90 -15.19 -1.89
CA ASN A 317 11.32 -16.00 -0.74
C ASN A 317 10.37 -17.18 -0.47
N TRP A 318 9.67 -17.68 -1.51
CA TRP A 318 8.73 -18.81 -1.46
C TRP A 318 9.22 -20.05 -0.68
N PHE A 319 10.53 -20.22 -0.54
CA PHE A 319 11.18 -21.36 0.11
C PHE A 319 11.33 -21.24 1.63
N CYS A 320 11.23 -20.03 2.21
CA CYS A 320 11.48 -19.81 3.65
C CYS A 320 10.38 -19.02 4.37
N GLU A 321 9.30 -18.65 3.69
CA GLU A 321 8.21 -17.91 4.30
C GLU A 321 6.89 -18.10 3.54
N ASN A 322 5.79 -17.86 4.25
CA ASN A 322 4.44 -17.86 3.73
C ASN A 322 3.77 -16.54 4.13
N ILE A 323 3.29 -15.79 3.14
CA ILE A 323 2.61 -14.52 3.34
C ILE A 323 1.16 -14.82 3.69
N ARG A 324 0.68 -14.26 4.81
CA ARG A 324 -0.74 -14.29 5.19
C ARG A 324 -1.29 -12.96 5.67
N ALA A 325 -0.50 -11.89 5.61
CA ALA A 325 -0.95 -10.55 5.93
C ALA A 325 -0.24 -9.52 5.05
N THR A 326 -0.85 -8.36 4.90
CA THR A 326 -0.25 -7.19 4.24
C THR A 326 -0.13 -6.03 5.21
N ASN A 327 0.70 -5.06 4.89
CA ASN A 327 0.64 -3.74 5.52
C ASN A 327 -0.74 -3.05 5.29
N PRO A 328 -1.01 -1.91 5.96
CA PRO A 328 -2.30 -1.18 5.85
C PRO A 328 -2.82 -0.90 4.44
N CYS A 329 -1.92 -0.69 3.46
CA CYS A 329 -2.30 -0.26 2.12
C CYS A 329 -2.25 -1.39 1.07
N GLY A 330 -1.91 -2.62 1.48
CA GLY A 330 -1.93 -3.82 0.63
C GLY A 330 -0.71 -4.02 -0.27
N GLU A 331 0.11 -3.01 -0.52
CA GLU A 331 1.24 -3.07 -1.45
C GLU A 331 2.41 -3.93 -0.96
N GLN A 332 2.46 -4.25 0.34
CA GLN A 332 3.46 -5.13 0.93
C GLN A 332 2.80 -6.33 1.58
N GLY A 333 2.86 -7.48 0.90
CA GLY A 333 2.70 -8.78 1.55
C GLY A 333 3.97 -9.10 2.32
N LEU A 334 3.86 -9.28 3.64
CA LEU A 334 5.02 -9.46 4.51
C LEU A 334 4.88 -10.72 5.37
N PRO A 335 5.99 -11.43 5.64
CA PRO A 335 5.98 -12.54 6.58
C PRO A 335 5.71 -12.02 8.01
N PRO A 336 5.50 -12.92 8.98
CA PRO A 336 5.47 -12.55 10.40
C PRO A 336 6.68 -11.69 10.79
N TYR A 337 6.43 -10.58 11.50
CA TYR A 337 7.43 -9.54 11.83
C TYR A 337 8.09 -8.84 10.64
N GLY A 338 7.70 -9.16 9.41
CA GLY A 338 8.23 -8.56 8.21
C GLY A 338 8.02 -7.04 8.22
N SER A 339 8.98 -6.33 7.65
CA SER A 339 8.91 -4.89 7.48
C SER A 339 9.48 -4.48 6.14
N CYS A 340 9.05 -3.33 5.64
CA CYS A 340 9.50 -2.83 4.36
C CYS A 340 9.59 -1.31 4.36
N LEU A 341 10.75 -0.83 3.91
CA LEU A 341 10.98 0.57 3.58
C LEU A 341 10.48 0.85 2.17
N LEU A 342 9.99 2.07 1.92
CA LEU A 342 9.34 2.43 0.67
C LEU A 342 10.01 3.64 0.02
N GLY A 343 9.88 3.75 -1.30
CA GLY A 343 10.31 4.90 -2.07
C GLY A 343 9.55 5.00 -3.38
N SER A 344 9.46 6.19 -3.96
CA SER A 344 8.79 6.38 -5.24
C SER A 344 9.57 7.33 -6.14
N ILE A 345 9.69 6.97 -7.42
CA ILE A 345 10.26 7.84 -8.44
C ILE A 345 9.15 8.69 -9.07
N ASN A 346 9.30 10.00 -9.09
CA ASN A 346 8.37 10.90 -9.77
C ASN A 346 8.58 10.85 -11.29
N LEU A 347 7.70 10.14 -12.01
CA LEU A 347 7.82 9.93 -13.45
C LEU A 347 7.75 11.23 -14.27
N THR A 348 7.15 12.28 -13.74
CA THR A 348 6.98 13.55 -14.46
C THR A 348 8.31 14.25 -14.74
N LYS A 349 9.36 13.94 -13.97
CA LYS A 349 10.72 14.50 -14.11
C LYS A 349 11.47 13.99 -15.34
N PHE A 350 10.98 12.93 -15.98
CA PHE A 350 11.64 12.30 -17.13
C PHE A 350 10.93 12.59 -18.45
N VAL A 351 9.90 13.46 -18.47
CA VAL A 351 9.24 13.85 -19.73
C VAL A 351 9.99 15.02 -20.36
N ARG A 352 10.41 14.85 -21.61
CA ARG A 352 11.00 15.89 -22.46
C ARG A 352 9.94 16.41 -23.43
N ASP A 353 9.97 17.71 -23.70
CA ASP A 353 9.06 18.41 -24.62
C ASP A 353 7.56 18.09 -24.38
N PRO A 354 7.05 18.21 -23.13
CA PRO A 354 5.71 17.75 -22.78
C PRO A 354 4.61 18.45 -23.60
N PHE A 355 3.51 17.74 -23.83
CA PHE A 355 2.32 18.16 -24.58
C PHE A 355 2.56 18.48 -26.07
N SER A 356 3.74 18.14 -26.60
CA SER A 356 4.10 18.33 -28.00
C SER A 356 4.14 17.00 -28.76
N ASN A 357 4.18 17.07 -30.09
CA ASN A 357 4.43 15.90 -30.94
C ASN A 357 5.85 15.31 -30.81
N LYS A 358 6.75 15.95 -30.05
CA LYS A 358 8.09 15.47 -29.72
C LYS A 358 8.17 14.93 -28.28
N ALA A 359 7.06 14.91 -27.56
CA ALA A 359 7.03 14.46 -26.17
C ALA A 359 7.61 13.05 -26.05
N ALA A 360 8.60 12.88 -25.17
CA ALA A 360 9.29 11.62 -25.01
C ALA A 360 9.75 11.41 -23.58
N PHE A 361 9.77 10.15 -23.14
CA PHE A 361 10.29 9.77 -21.83
C PHE A 361 11.81 9.52 -21.89
N ASP A 362 12.55 10.09 -20.95
CA ASP A 362 14.01 9.92 -20.78
C ASP A 362 14.30 8.65 -19.99
N TRP A 363 14.38 7.53 -20.73
CA TRP A 363 14.66 6.23 -20.17
C TRP A 363 16.03 6.14 -19.50
N GLN A 364 17.05 6.85 -20.00
CA GLN A 364 18.39 6.75 -19.41
C GLN A 364 18.43 7.45 -18.05
N ALA A 365 17.92 8.69 -17.98
CA ALA A 365 17.85 9.40 -16.70
C ALA A 365 16.99 8.65 -15.67
N TYR A 366 15.89 8.02 -16.11
CA TYR A 366 15.08 7.17 -15.24
C TYR A 366 15.88 6.01 -14.64
N ARG A 367 16.60 5.25 -15.48
CA ARG A 367 17.45 4.14 -15.04
C ARG A 367 18.55 4.58 -14.07
N ASP A 368 19.20 5.70 -14.36
CA ASP A 368 20.25 6.25 -13.50
C ASP A 368 19.71 6.62 -12.10
N VAL A 369 18.50 7.20 -12.03
CA VAL A 369 17.82 7.50 -10.76
C VAL A 369 17.41 6.22 -10.03
N VAL A 370 16.86 5.22 -10.73
CA VAL A 370 16.52 3.90 -10.15
C VAL A 370 17.75 3.27 -9.48
N ALA A 371 18.89 3.23 -10.17
CA ALA A 371 20.11 2.61 -9.67
C ALA A 371 20.64 3.31 -8.40
N VAL A 372 20.72 4.64 -8.40
CA VAL A 372 21.18 5.41 -7.24
C VAL A 372 20.19 5.28 -6.08
N PHE A 373 18.89 5.37 -6.36
CA PHE A 373 17.87 5.29 -5.33
C PHE A 373 17.80 3.90 -4.71
N THR A 374 18.13 2.84 -5.46
CA THR A 374 18.19 1.46 -4.94
C THR A 374 19.25 1.36 -3.84
N ARG A 375 20.42 1.99 -4.01
CA ARG A 375 21.43 2.06 -2.94
C ARG A 375 20.98 2.91 -1.76
N MET A 376 20.30 4.04 -1.99
CA MET A 376 19.73 4.84 -0.89
C MET A 376 18.80 3.99 -0.01
N LEU A 377 17.92 3.21 -0.65
CA LEU A 377 16.97 2.33 0.02
C LEU A 377 17.68 1.17 0.75
N ASP A 378 18.75 0.60 0.20
CA ASP A 378 19.60 -0.37 0.92
C ASP A 378 20.22 0.24 2.19
N ASN A 379 20.69 1.50 2.12
CA ASN A 379 21.27 2.17 3.30
C ASN A 379 20.23 2.51 4.38
N VAL A 380 18.93 2.63 4.04
CA VAL A 380 17.86 2.83 5.03
C VAL A 380 17.75 1.64 5.98
N VAL A 381 18.09 0.42 5.54
CA VAL A 381 18.10 -0.79 6.39
C VAL A 381 18.95 -0.57 7.64
N GLU A 382 20.10 0.09 7.50
CA GLU A 382 21.06 0.33 8.58
C GLU A 382 20.57 1.37 9.62
N ILE A 383 19.57 2.20 9.25
CA ILE A 383 18.99 3.23 10.10
C ILE A 383 17.48 3.04 10.31
N ASN A 384 17.01 1.79 10.28
CA ASN A 384 15.59 1.44 10.28
C ASN A 384 14.82 1.99 11.52
N GLY A 385 15.42 1.98 12.70
CA GLY A 385 14.78 2.45 13.95
C GLY A 385 13.52 1.67 14.34
N LEU A 386 13.39 0.41 13.93
CA LEU A 386 12.28 -0.47 14.31
C LEU A 386 12.36 -0.81 15.80
N SER A 387 11.20 -0.93 16.46
CA SER A 387 11.14 -1.12 17.91
C SER A 387 11.36 -2.57 18.34
N LEU A 388 10.87 -3.54 17.56
CA LEU A 388 10.95 -4.97 17.89
C LEU A 388 12.22 -5.60 17.31
N ALA A 389 12.83 -6.53 18.05
CA ALA A 389 14.07 -7.18 17.63
C ALA A 389 13.86 -8.10 16.43
N GLU A 390 12.71 -8.76 16.39
CA GLU A 390 12.26 -9.65 15.35
C GLU A 390 12.04 -8.88 14.03
N GLN A 391 11.45 -7.69 14.10
CA GLN A 391 11.30 -6.81 12.93
C GLN A 391 12.66 -6.33 12.39
N ARG A 392 13.62 -6.03 13.30
CA ARG A 392 15.00 -5.68 12.91
C ARG A 392 15.71 -6.87 12.25
N HIS A 393 15.56 -8.06 12.82
CA HIS A 393 16.11 -9.28 12.24
C HIS A 393 15.57 -9.52 10.82
N GLU A 394 14.26 -9.41 10.62
CA GLU A 394 13.64 -9.62 9.30
C GLU A 394 14.16 -8.65 8.24
N ILE A 395 14.25 -7.34 8.57
CA ILE A 395 14.75 -6.35 7.60
C ILE A 395 16.24 -6.47 7.34
N GLU A 396 17.05 -6.82 8.34
CA GLU A 396 18.50 -6.99 8.20
C GLU A 396 18.85 -8.28 7.44
N ASN A 397 18.07 -9.35 7.67
CA ASN A 397 18.28 -10.66 7.05
C ASN A 397 17.83 -10.70 5.58
N LYS A 398 16.67 -10.09 5.27
CA LYS A 398 16.06 -10.18 3.93
C LYS A 398 16.22 -8.91 3.09
N ARG A 399 16.52 -7.78 3.75
CA ARG A 399 16.79 -6.45 3.15
C ARG A 399 15.71 -5.97 2.18
N ARG A 400 14.45 -6.35 2.42
CA ARG A 400 13.30 -6.02 1.56
C ARG A 400 13.11 -4.51 1.48
N HIS A 401 12.92 -4.00 0.27
CA HIS A 401 12.39 -2.67 0.05
C HIS A 401 11.36 -2.66 -1.08
N GLY A 402 10.51 -1.64 -1.07
CA GLY A 402 9.48 -1.42 -2.07
C GLY A 402 9.70 -0.09 -2.77
N MET A 403 10.45 -0.12 -3.85
CA MET A 403 10.55 1.00 -4.77
C MET A 403 9.41 0.94 -5.78
N GLY A 404 8.70 2.04 -5.91
CA GLY A 404 7.69 2.23 -6.94
C GLY A 404 7.89 3.54 -7.65
N TYR A 405 6.81 4.06 -8.18
CA TYR A 405 6.78 5.35 -8.83
C TYR A 405 5.44 6.04 -8.59
N LEU A 406 5.42 7.35 -8.81
CA LEU A 406 4.22 8.18 -8.80
C LEU A 406 4.15 9.02 -10.07
N GLY A 407 3.00 9.63 -10.32
CA GLY A 407 2.79 10.52 -11.45
C GLY A 407 2.54 9.79 -12.75
N LEU A 408 2.09 8.53 -12.74
CA LEU A 408 1.81 7.79 -13.99
C LEU A 408 0.77 8.50 -14.86
N GLY A 409 -0.37 8.89 -14.28
CA GLY A 409 -1.41 9.63 -14.98
C GLY A 409 -0.94 11.00 -15.48
N SER A 410 -0.19 11.72 -14.65
CA SER A 410 0.43 13.00 -15.03
C SER A 410 1.39 12.83 -16.22
N THR A 411 2.28 11.85 -16.16
CA THR A 411 3.25 11.55 -17.21
C THR A 411 2.58 11.14 -18.52
N LEU A 412 1.55 10.30 -18.47
CA LEU A 412 0.78 9.92 -19.66
C LEU A 412 0.13 11.14 -20.31
N THR A 413 -0.49 12.01 -19.51
CA THR A 413 -1.07 13.27 -19.99
C THR A 413 -0.01 14.17 -20.63
N MET A 414 1.17 14.29 -20.01
CA MET A 414 2.30 15.06 -20.56
C MET A 414 2.87 14.46 -21.85
N LEU A 415 2.71 13.16 -22.08
CA LEU A 415 3.07 12.48 -23.32
C LEU A 415 1.95 12.54 -24.38
N GLY A 416 0.80 13.12 -24.08
CA GLY A 416 -0.37 13.14 -24.96
C GLY A 416 -1.12 11.80 -25.04
N VAL A 417 -0.91 10.91 -24.06
CA VAL A 417 -1.48 9.56 -24.03
C VAL A 417 -2.67 9.51 -23.06
N LYS A 418 -3.79 8.97 -23.53
CA LYS A 418 -5.00 8.76 -22.69
C LYS A 418 -4.78 7.63 -21.69
N TYR A 419 -5.03 7.89 -20.41
CA TYR A 419 -4.99 6.86 -19.38
C TYR A 419 -6.00 5.73 -19.69
N GLY A 420 -5.55 4.47 -19.55
CA GLY A 420 -6.37 3.30 -19.84
C GLY A 420 -6.50 2.93 -21.33
N SER A 421 -5.78 3.61 -22.22
CA SER A 421 -5.60 3.19 -23.62
C SER A 421 -4.52 2.11 -23.76
N ASP A 422 -4.50 1.38 -24.88
CA ASP A 422 -3.47 0.36 -25.14
C ASP A 422 -2.04 0.92 -25.07
N GLU A 423 -1.83 2.14 -25.57
CA GLU A 423 -0.54 2.84 -25.48
C GLU A 423 -0.16 3.12 -24.02
N SER A 424 -1.12 3.51 -23.19
CA SER A 424 -0.87 3.70 -21.75
C SER A 424 -0.51 2.39 -21.04
N LEU A 425 -1.10 1.26 -21.44
CA LEU A 425 -0.78 -0.06 -20.89
C LEU A 425 0.65 -0.47 -21.28
N GLN A 426 1.04 -0.29 -22.54
CA GLN A 426 2.39 -0.55 -23.02
C GLN A 426 3.43 0.32 -22.29
N PHE A 427 3.13 1.61 -22.09
CA PHE A 427 3.99 2.51 -21.32
C PHE A 427 4.12 2.05 -19.86
N THR A 428 3.00 1.71 -19.22
CA THR A 428 2.94 1.24 -17.81
C THR A 428 3.74 -0.05 -17.62
N GLU A 429 3.61 -1.01 -18.54
CA GLU A 429 4.39 -2.23 -18.50
C GLU A 429 5.89 -1.92 -18.67
N ARG A 430 6.25 -1.06 -19.63
CA ARG A 430 7.64 -0.71 -19.89
C ARG A 430 8.30 0.00 -18.70
N VAL A 431 7.64 1.00 -18.09
CA VAL A 431 8.21 1.73 -16.95
C VAL A 431 8.43 0.84 -15.73
N SER A 432 7.51 -0.11 -15.50
CA SER A 432 7.62 -1.11 -14.43
C SER A 432 8.72 -2.14 -14.74
N ARG A 433 8.85 -2.56 -16.00
CA ARG A 433 9.92 -3.47 -16.43
C ARG A 433 11.32 -2.87 -16.28
N GLU A 434 11.50 -1.61 -16.72
CA GLU A 434 12.80 -0.93 -16.57
C GLU A 434 13.13 -0.68 -15.09
N LEU A 435 12.12 -0.41 -14.24
CA LEU A 435 12.31 -0.35 -12.78
C LEU A 435 12.88 -1.67 -12.23
N ALA A 436 12.24 -2.80 -12.58
CA ALA A 436 12.62 -4.11 -12.10
C ALA A 436 14.02 -4.51 -12.59
N LEU A 437 14.31 -4.38 -13.89
CA LEU A 437 15.59 -4.79 -14.46
C LEU A 437 16.75 -3.99 -13.87
N GLU A 438 16.64 -2.66 -13.78
CA GLU A 438 17.69 -1.85 -13.16
C GLU A 438 17.81 -2.10 -11.66
N GLY A 439 16.69 -2.36 -10.99
CA GLY A 439 16.67 -2.79 -9.60
C GLY A 439 17.53 -4.03 -9.35
N TRP A 440 17.33 -5.09 -10.14
CA TRP A 440 18.10 -6.33 -10.00
C TRP A 440 19.57 -6.20 -10.43
N ARG A 441 19.86 -5.36 -11.44
CA ARG A 441 21.26 -5.01 -11.80
C ARG A 441 21.96 -4.29 -10.64
N ALA A 442 21.28 -3.33 -10.01
CA ALA A 442 21.78 -2.67 -8.81
C ALA A 442 21.90 -3.66 -7.64
N ALA A 443 20.97 -4.61 -7.49
CA ALA A 443 21.03 -5.66 -6.48
C ALA A 443 22.31 -6.51 -6.60
N LEU A 444 22.64 -6.95 -7.82
CA LEU A 444 23.85 -7.71 -8.10
C LEU A 444 25.11 -6.87 -7.85
N SER A 445 25.12 -5.61 -8.31
CA SER A 445 26.25 -4.71 -8.10
C SER A 445 26.53 -4.49 -6.62
N LEU A 446 25.47 -4.22 -5.84
CA LEU A 446 25.59 -4.04 -4.39
C LEU A 446 25.93 -5.34 -3.66
N ALA A 447 25.49 -6.50 -4.16
CA ALA A 447 25.87 -7.79 -3.58
C ALA A 447 27.37 -8.05 -3.75
N LYS A 448 27.95 -7.71 -4.91
CA LYS A 448 29.39 -7.81 -5.15
C LYS A 448 30.21 -6.88 -4.25
N GLU A 449 29.67 -5.72 -3.92
CA GLU A 449 30.35 -4.70 -3.10
C GLU A 449 30.17 -4.92 -1.59
N LYS A 450 28.94 -5.12 -1.14
CA LYS A 450 28.54 -5.14 0.27
C LYS A 450 28.14 -6.53 0.79
N GLY A 451 28.13 -7.55 -0.08
CA GLY A 451 27.59 -8.88 0.18
C GLY A 451 26.07 -8.98 -0.09
N PRO A 452 25.56 -10.18 -0.41
CA PRO A 452 24.13 -10.41 -0.60
C PRO A 452 23.34 -10.30 0.72
N ALA A 453 22.01 -10.28 0.62
CA ALA A 453 21.14 -10.43 1.79
C ALA A 453 21.48 -11.74 2.54
N PRO A 454 21.66 -11.73 3.87
CA PRO A 454 22.14 -12.89 4.61
C PRO A 454 21.34 -14.18 4.35
N VAL A 455 20.01 -14.09 4.22
CA VAL A 455 19.13 -15.24 3.90
C VAL A 455 19.50 -15.96 2.60
N LEU A 456 20.12 -15.27 1.64
CA LEU A 456 20.53 -15.85 0.36
C LEU A 456 21.82 -16.67 0.48
N GLU A 457 22.61 -16.48 1.53
CA GLU A 457 23.79 -17.29 1.83
C GLU A 457 23.50 -18.45 2.78
N GLU A 458 22.29 -18.54 3.32
CA GLU A 458 21.86 -19.68 4.11
C GLU A 458 21.67 -20.95 3.25
N ASN A 459 21.81 -22.11 3.88
CA ASN A 459 21.51 -23.40 3.25
C ASN A 459 20.12 -23.86 3.70
N PHE A 460 19.31 -24.30 2.75
CA PHE A 460 17.98 -24.83 2.96
C PHE A 460 17.96 -26.31 2.58
N THR A 461 17.25 -27.11 3.36
CA THR A 461 16.97 -28.50 3.02
C THR A 461 15.89 -28.56 1.95
N VAL A 462 16.16 -29.20 0.83
CA VAL A 462 15.16 -29.49 -0.20
C VAL A 462 14.11 -30.43 0.39
N THR A 463 12.85 -30.00 0.39
CA THR A 463 11.72 -30.79 0.88
C THR A 463 10.88 -31.33 -0.26
N GLU A 464 10.07 -32.35 0.00
CA GLU A 464 9.08 -32.83 -0.98
C GLU A 464 8.11 -31.73 -1.39
N ALA A 465 7.72 -30.86 -0.45
CA ALA A 465 6.87 -29.70 -0.72
C ALA A 465 7.54 -28.71 -1.69
N MET A 466 8.86 -28.49 -1.58
CA MET A 466 9.59 -27.65 -2.53
C MET A 466 9.59 -28.26 -3.94
N LEU A 467 9.87 -29.56 -4.07
CA LEU A 467 9.87 -30.24 -5.37
C LEU A 467 8.47 -30.28 -6.00
N PHE A 468 7.42 -30.37 -5.19
CA PHE A 468 6.05 -30.28 -5.67
C PHE A 468 5.70 -28.86 -6.16
N LYS A 469 6.10 -27.82 -5.41
CA LYS A 469 5.86 -26.42 -5.77
C LYS A 469 6.71 -25.98 -6.97
N ARG A 470 7.93 -26.51 -7.12
CA ARG A 470 8.88 -26.22 -8.19
C ARG A 470 9.40 -27.51 -8.84
N PRO A 471 8.60 -28.17 -9.69
CA PRO A 471 8.99 -29.42 -10.36
C PRO A 471 10.30 -29.32 -11.13
N GLU A 472 10.62 -28.15 -11.67
CA GLU A 472 11.89 -27.89 -12.37
C GLU A 472 13.14 -28.13 -11.50
N MET A 473 13.03 -28.08 -10.16
CA MET A 473 14.13 -28.47 -9.28
C MET A 473 14.49 -29.95 -9.44
N ALA A 474 13.49 -30.82 -9.63
CA ALA A 474 13.73 -32.24 -9.85
C ALA A 474 14.37 -32.48 -11.23
N ASP A 475 13.97 -31.71 -12.24
CA ASP A 475 14.57 -31.75 -13.58
C ASP A 475 16.06 -31.35 -13.55
N ASP A 476 16.42 -30.39 -12.68
CA ASP A 476 17.80 -29.98 -12.39
C ASP A 476 18.57 -30.97 -11.48
N GLY A 477 17.91 -32.05 -11.03
CA GLY A 477 18.52 -33.16 -10.30
C GLY A 477 18.47 -33.07 -8.76
N TRP A 478 17.76 -32.09 -8.19
CA TRP A 478 17.58 -31.98 -6.74
C TRP A 478 16.66 -33.06 -6.18
N LYS A 479 16.98 -33.56 -4.98
CA LYS A 479 16.21 -34.58 -4.25
C LYS A 479 15.89 -34.12 -2.83
N ALA A 480 14.80 -34.66 -2.28
CA ALA A 480 14.46 -34.40 -0.88
C ALA A 480 15.61 -34.82 0.05
N GLY A 481 15.98 -33.92 0.97
CA GLY A 481 17.13 -34.07 1.87
C GLY A 481 18.42 -33.42 1.37
N ASP A 482 18.50 -33.00 0.10
CA ASP A 482 19.65 -32.24 -0.40
C ASP A 482 19.72 -30.85 0.24
N SER A 483 20.91 -30.25 0.24
CA SER A 483 21.15 -28.90 0.75
C SER A 483 21.42 -27.93 -0.39
N ILE A 484 20.66 -26.83 -0.44
CA ILE A 484 20.72 -25.82 -1.49
C ILE A 484 20.82 -24.42 -0.91
N LYS A 485 21.60 -23.53 -1.55
CA LYS A 485 21.73 -22.13 -1.11
C LYS A 485 20.48 -21.30 -1.43
N GLY A 486 20.13 -20.38 -0.52
CA GLY A 486 19.02 -19.44 -0.71
C GLY A 486 19.11 -18.63 -2.00
N LYS A 487 20.30 -18.19 -2.42
CA LYS A 487 20.51 -17.48 -3.71
C LYS A 487 20.14 -18.30 -4.94
N VAL A 488 20.30 -19.63 -4.89
CA VAL A 488 19.91 -20.51 -6.00
C VAL A 488 18.39 -20.68 -6.02
N LEU A 489 17.77 -20.91 -4.85
CA LEU A 489 16.31 -20.95 -4.68
C LEU A 489 15.63 -19.66 -5.14
N HIS A 490 16.22 -18.52 -4.78
CA HIS A 490 15.75 -17.18 -5.16
C HIS A 490 15.89 -16.95 -6.66
N ALA A 491 17.10 -17.06 -7.22
CA ALA A 491 17.37 -16.67 -8.60
C ALA A 491 16.77 -17.64 -9.63
N LYS A 492 16.85 -18.97 -9.40
CA LYS A 492 16.44 -19.96 -10.40
C LYS A 492 15.01 -20.47 -10.25
N TYR A 493 14.50 -20.50 -9.02
CA TYR A 493 13.24 -21.19 -8.70
C TYR A 493 12.14 -20.28 -8.14
N SER A 494 12.38 -18.96 -8.05
CA SER A 494 11.29 -17.98 -7.93
C SER A 494 10.62 -17.79 -9.30
N ARG A 495 9.28 -17.86 -9.34
CA ARG A 495 8.51 -17.57 -10.57
C ARG A 495 8.76 -16.16 -11.09
N TYR A 496 8.90 -15.20 -10.17
CA TYR A 496 9.19 -13.83 -10.55
C TYR A 496 10.59 -13.69 -11.17
N MET A 497 11.61 -14.33 -10.60
CA MET A 497 12.97 -14.29 -11.16
C MET A 497 13.11 -15.05 -12.47
N GLN A 498 12.32 -16.12 -12.68
CA GLN A 498 12.22 -16.80 -13.98
C GLN A 498 11.72 -15.84 -15.07
N GLN A 499 10.75 -14.96 -14.76
CA GLN A 499 10.31 -13.92 -15.69
C GLN A 499 11.42 -12.89 -16.00
N ILE A 500 12.27 -12.55 -15.01
CA ILE A 500 13.45 -11.71 -15.26
C ILE A 500 14.45 -12.43 -16.17
N ALA A 501 14.62 -13.74 -16.00
CA ALA A 501 15.54 -14.56 -16.80
C ALA A 501 15.14 -14.65 -18.27
N GLU A 502 13.86 -14.52 -18.61
CA GLU A 502 13.39 -14.42 -20.00
C GLU A 502 13.97 -13.21 -20.74
N LEU A 503 14.29 -12.13 -20.00
CA LEU A 503 14.82 -10.89 -20.58
C LEU A 503 16.32 -10.74 -20.41
N ASP A 504 16.87 -11.17 -19.27
CA ASP A 504 18.28 -11.01 -18.92
C ASP A 504 18.78 -12.30 -18.21
N PRO A 505 18.99 -13.40 -18.95
CA PRO A 505 19.39 -14.68 -18.37
C PRO A 505 20.77 -14.62 -17.70
N ASP A 506 21.68 -13.78 -18.22
CA ASP A 506 23.02 -13.59 -17.68
C ASP A 506 22.96 -12.90 -16.30
N LEU A 507 22.07 -11.92 -16.12
CA LEU A 507 21.83 -11.29 -14.83
C LEU A 507 21.36 -12.33 -13.79
N VAL A 508 20.37 -13.16 -14.13
CA VAL A 508 19.84 -14.17 -13.21
C VAL A 508 20.88 -15.26 -12.90
N ALA A 509 21.67 -15.68 -13.89
CA ALA A 509 22.78 -16.60 -13.67
C ALA A 509 23.81 -16.02 -12.70
N ALA A 510 24.18 -14.75 -12.86
CA ALA A 510 25.10 -14.06 -11.96
C ALA A 510 24.51 -13.87 -10.55
N LEU A 511 23.20 -13.62 -10.43
CA LEU A 511 22.50 -13.58 -9.13
C LEU A 511 22.46 -14.95 -8.46
N ALA A 512 22.36 -16.06 -9.20
CA ALA A 512 22.44 -17.40 -8.63
C ALA A 512 23.83 -17.74 -8.07
N GLU A 513 24.89 -17.18 -8.67
CA GLU A 513 26.28 -17.35 -8.22
C GLU A 513 26.62 -16.44 -7.03
N VAL A 514 26.34 -15.14 -7.15
CA VAL A 514 26.76 -14.11 -6.18
C VAL A 514 25.71 -13.88 -5.08
N GLY A 515 24.43 -14.01 -5.40
CA GLY A 515 23.31 -13.53 -4.59
C GLY A 515 22.92 -12.08 -4.91
N ALA A 516 21.75 -11.67 -4.43
CA ALA A 516 21.23 -10.30 -4.52
C ALA A 516 21.43 -9.54 -3.21
N ARG A 517 21.62 -8.22 -3.23
CA ARG A 517 21.72 -7.41 -1.99
C ARG A 517 20.43 -7.43 -1.17
N PHE A 518 19.29 -7.67 -1.81
CA PHE A 518 17.97 -7.69 -1.21
C PHE A 518 17.11 -8.74 -1.90
N THR A 519 16.10 -9.24 -1.18
CA THR A 519 15.23 -10.30 -1.71
C THR A 519 14.04 -9.78 -2.51
N HIS A 520 13.64 -8.53 -2.27
CA HIS A 520 12.54 -7.83 -2.94
C HIS A 520 12.93 -6.39 -3.22
N HIS A 521 12.57 -5.89 -4.41
CA HIS A 521 12.92 -4.57 -4.91
C HIS A 521 11.75 -3.59 -4.94
N SER A 522 10.57 -4.07 -5.34
CA SER A 522 9.57 -3.22 -5.96
C SER A 522 8.17 -3.34 -5.35
N SER A 523 7.53 -2.20 -5.12
CA SER A 523 6.12 -2.11 -4.77
C SER A 523 5.60 -0.72 -5.10
N ILE A 524 4.30 -0.59 -5.37
CA ILE A 524 3.71 0.71 -5.68
C ILE A 524 2.79 1.09 -4.52
N ALA A 525 3.24 2.06 -3.74
CA ALA A 525 2.50 2.63 -2.62
C ALA A 525 1.44 3.66 -3.08
N PRO A 526 0.48 4.05 -2.24
CA PRO A 526 -0.50 5.07 -2.58
C PRO A 526 0.10 6.46 -2.84
N THR A 527 1.27 6.77 -2.24
CA THR A 527 1.99 8.05 -2.37
C THR A 527 1.25 9.35 -2.03
N GLY A 528 0.02 9.32 -1.52
CA GLY A 528 -0.85 10.50 -1.42
C GLY A 528 -0.23 11.77 -0.80
N THR A 529 0.47 11.66 0.35
CA THR A 529 1.11 12.84 0.97
C THR A 529 2.36 13.30 0.21
N ILE A 530 3.23 12.36 -0.18
CA ILE A 530 4.50 12.71 -0.85
C ILE A 530 4.26 13.24 -2.26
N SER A 531 3.24 12.76 -2.97
CA SER A 531 2.89 13.26 -4.29
C SER A 531 2.40 14.70 -4.24
N LEU A 532 1.47 14.98 -3.31
CA LEU A 532 0.95 16.33 -3.12
C LEU A 532 2.04 17.31 -2.67
N SER A 533 2.90 16.96 -1.72
CA SER A 533 3.88 17.91 -1.17
C SER A 533 5.20 17.99 -1.93
N LEU A 534 5.80 16.85 -2.28
CA LEU A 534 7.16 16.77 -2.85
C LEU A 534 7.15 16.61 -4.38
N ALA A 535 6.05 16.16 -4.97
CA ALA A 535 5.86 16.07 -6.41
C ALA A 535 4.85 17.08 -6.96
N ASN A 536 4.55 18.13 -6.19
CA ASN A 536 3.67 19.24 -6.59
C ASN A 536 2.29 18.79 -7.11
N ASN A 537 1.72 17.76 -6.47
CA ASN A 537 0.45 17.15 -6.84
C ASN A 537 0.45 16.45 -8.21
N ALA A 538 1.54 15.76 -8.52
CA ALA A 538 1.51 14.71 -9.54
C ALA A 538 0.51 13.62 -9.13
N SER A 539 0.02 12.84 -10.10
CA SER A 539 -0.91 11.75 -9.81
C SER A 539 -0.30 10.72 -8.85
N ASN A 540 -1.13 10.06 -8.06
CA ASN A 540 -0.69 9.20 -6.96
C ASN A 540 -0.31 7.81 -7.47
N GLY A 541 0.91 7.32 -7.24
CA GLY A 541 1.28 5.96 -7.63
C GLY A 541 1.02 5.70 -9.13
N ILE A 542 0.23 4.66 -9.42
CA ILE A 542 -0.31 4.37 -10.76
C ILE A 542 -1.70 4.93 -11.02
N GLU A 543 -2.27 5.71 -10.10
CA GLU A 543 -3.58 6.33 -10.26
C GLU A 543 -3.57 7.41 -11.37
N PRO A 544 -4.69 7.60 -12.08
CA PRO A 544 -4.92 8.85 -12.81
C PRO A 544 -5.03 10.01 -11.81
N SER A 545 -4.98 11.24 -12.31
CA SER A 545 -5.30 12.40 -11.46
C SER A 545 -6.75 12.29 -10.99
N PHE A 546 -6.99 12.47 -9.69
CA PHE A 546 -8.36 12.42 -9.15
C PHE A 546 -9.26 13.49 -9.79
N ALA A 547 -8.75 14.72 -9.83
CA ALA A 547 -9.28 15.85 -10.58
C ALA A 547 -8.11 16.78 -10.93
N HIS A 548 -8.24 17.51 -12.03
CA HIS A 548 -7.18 18.44 -12.47
C HIS A 548 -7.21 19.78 -11.72
N LEU A 549 -8.38 20.18 -11.22
CA LEU A 549 -8.59 21.34 -10.36
C LEU A 549 -9.62 20.97 -9.29
N TYR A 550 -9.29 21.20 -8.02
CA TYR A 550 -10.20 21.02 -6.89
C TYR A 550 -9.74 21.89 -5.73
N SER A 551 -10.64 22.19 -4.79
CA SER A 551 -10.26 23.00 -3.63
C SER A 551 -10.01 22.14 -2.39
N ARG A 552 -9.10 22.60 -1.53
CA ARG A 552 -8.82 22.01 -0.22
C ARG A 552 -8.91 23.05 0.87
N ASN A 553 -9.45 22.61 2.01
CA ASN A 553 -9.45 23.39 3.23
C ASN A 553 -8.09 23.29 3.93
N ILE A 554 -7.40 24.43 4.06
CA ILE A 554 -6.13 24.53 4.77
C ILE A 554 -6.33 25.36 6.04
N ILE A 555 -5.93 24.80 7.18
CA ILE A 555 -5.86 25.55 8.46
C ILE A 555 -4.52 26.28 8.49
N ARG A 556 -4.54 27.61 8.50
CA ARG A 556 -3.33 28.44 8.69
C ARG A 556 -3.03 28.59 10.18
N GLU A 557 -1.76 28.43 10.55
CA GLU A 557 -1.30 28.59 11.93
C GLU A 557 -1.69 29.98 12.48
N GLY A 558 -2.40 30.02 13.60
CA GLY A 558 -2.90 31.27 14.21
C GLY A 558 -4.27 31.76 13.73
N LYS A 559 -4.92 31.11 12.75
CA LYS A 559 -6.32 31.38 12.37
C LYS A 559 -7.22 30.20 12.75
N LYS A 560 -8.42 30.49 13.29
CA LYS A 560 -9.42 29.47 13.62
C LYS A 560 -10.26 28.99 12.42
N THR A 561 -10.24 29.73 11.30
CA THR A 561 -11.06 29.43 10.11
C THR A 561 -10.23 28.71 9.02
N LYS A 562 -10.84 27.72 8.37
CA LYS A 562 -10.28 27.02 7.20
C LYS A 562 -10.30 27.97 5.98
N GLU A 563 -9.21 28.01 5.22
CA GLU A 563 -9.15 28.72 3.94
C GLU A 563 -9.25 27.72 2.80
N LYS A 564 -10.20 27.95 1.87
CA LYS A 564 -10.37 27.17 0.64
C LYS A 564 -9.27 27.59 -0.34
N VAL A 565 -8.33 26.68 -0.63
CA VAL A 565 -7.22 26.90 -1.56
C VAL A 565 -7.36 25.95 -2.73
N ASP A 566 -7.30 26.49 -3.94
CA ASP A 566 -7.32 25.68 -5.16
C ASP A 566 -6.01 24.91 -5.32
N VAL A 567 -6.16 23.66 -5.69
CA VAL A 567 -5.08 22.71 -5.92
C VAL A 567 -5.22 22.22 -7.35
N CYS A 568 -4.16 22.42 -8.14
CA CYS A 568 -4.08 21.90 -9.48
C CYS A 568 -3.29 20.58 -9.47
N SER A 569 -3.60 19.67 -10.38
CA SER A 569 -2.71 18.57 -10.69
C SER A 569 -1.44 19.08 -11.38
N PHE A 570 -0.34 18.34 -11.26
CA PHE A 570 0.95 18.75 -11.83
C PHE A 570 0.89 18.99 -13.34
N GLU A 571 0.23 18.11 -14.08
CA GLU A 571 0.10 18.24 -15.53
C GLU A 571 -0.75 19.45 -15.95
N LEU A 572 -1.74 19.86 -15.15
CA LEU A 572 -2.46 21.11 -15.40
C LEU A 572 -1.57 22.33 -15.15
N LEU A 573 -0.79 22.33 -14.07
CA LEU A 573 0.18 23.40 -13.80
C LEU A 573 1.20 23.51 -14.94
N ALA A 574 1.74 22.39 -15.40
CA ALA A 574 2.70 22.35 -16.50
C ALA A 574 2.07 22.82 -17.82
N TYR A 575 0.85 22.40 -18.13
CA TYR A 575 0.15 22.82 -19.34
C TYR A 575 -0.15 24.32 -19.34
N ARG A 576 -0.52 24.88 -18.18
CA ARG A 576 -0.74 26.33 -18.03
C ARG A 576 0.53 27.14 -18.26
N GLU A 577 1.64 26.69 -17.70
CA GLU A 577 2.91 27.41 -17.87
C GLU A 577 3.47 27.28 -19.29
N LEU A 578 3.34 26.11 -19.93
CA LEU A 578 4.05 25.80 -21.18
C LEU A 578 3.22 25.96 -22.46
N VAL A 579 1.89 25.82 -22.37
CA VAL A 579 1.02 25.74 -23.56
C VAL A 579 -0.08 26.79 -23.53
N ASN A 580 -0.94 26.78 -22.51
CA ASN A 580 -2.09 27.69 -22.44
C ASN A 580 -2.34 28.17 -20.99
N PRO A 581 -1.99 29.42 -20.64
CA PRO A 581 -2.12 29.95 -19.28
C PRO A 581 -3.57 30.05 -18.78
N ASN A 582 -4.55 30.04 -19.70
CA ASN A 582 -5.97 30.13 -19.36
C ASN A 582 -6.67 28.76 -19.30
N ALA A 583 -5.95 27.66 -19.56
CA ALA A 583 -6.53 26.33 -19.63
C ALA A 583 -7.31 25.97 -18.34
N LEU A 584 -8.55 25.53 -18.49
CA LEU A 584 -9.46 25.22 -17.39
C LEU A 584 -10.15 23.88 -17.63
N PRO A 585 -10.28 23.02 -16.60
CA PRO A 585 -11.21 21.90 -16.67
C PRO A 585 -12.63 22.43 -16.95
N PHE A 586 -13.33 21.78 -17.88
CA PHE A 586 -14.71 22.14 -18.26
C PHE A 586 -14.91 23.58 -18.79
N ALA A 587 -13.93 24.13 -19.51
CA ALA A 587 -14.08 25.44 -20.13
C ALA A 587 -15.26 25.49 -21.13
N GLU A 588 -16.04 26.58 -21.10
CA GLU A 588 -17.18 26.79 -22.02
C GLU A 588 -16.73 27.12 -23.45
N ASN A 589 -15.55 27.70 -23.60
CA ASN A 589 -14.94 28.05 -24.88
C ASN A 589 -13.90 26.98 -25.29
N ALA A 590 -13.80 26.74 -26.60
CA ALA A 590 -12.86 25.75 -27.13
C ALA A 590 -11.39 26.16 -26.95
N GLU A 591 -11.10 27.46 -26.77
CA GLU A 591 -9.74 27.98 -26.62
C GLU A 591 -9.11 27.67 -25.26
N ASP A 592 -9.90 27.62 -24.18
CA ASP A 592 -9.41 27.32 -22.82
C ASP A 592 -9.67 25.86 -22.42
N ALA A 593 -10.30 25.08 -23.29
CA ALA A 593 -10.59 23.67 -23.06
C ALA A 593 -9.31 22.83 -23.00
N LEU A 594 -9.29 21.87 -22.08
CA LEU A 594 -8.22 20.89 -22.00
C LEU A 594 -8.29 19.89 -23.17
N PRO A 595 -7.13 19.45 -23.71
CA PRO A 595 -7.09 18.36 -24.68
C PRO A 595 -7.72 17.07 -24.14
N ASP A 596 -8.19 16.23 -25.05
CA ASP A 596 -8.92 14.99 -24.72
C ASP A 596 -8.09 13.90 -24.01
N TYR A 597 -6.77 14.09 -23.91
CA TYR A 597 -5.86 13.24 -23.15
C TYR A 597 -5.73 13.63 -21.66
N PHE A 598 -6.36 14.72 -21.22
CA PHE A 598 -6.55 15.03 -19.79
C PHE A 598 -7.66 14.15 -19.22
N ILE A 599 -7.27 12.99 -18.70
CA ILE A 599 -8.18 11.99 -18.12
C ILE A 599 -8.11 12.03 -16.60
N SER A 600 -9.24 12.32 -15.94
CA SER A 600 -9.41 12.19 -14.50
C SER A 600 -10.02 10.85 -14.09
N ALA A 601 -9.96 10.52 -12.79
CA ALA A 601 -10.33 9.21 -12.26
C ALA A 601 -11.78 8.78 -12.56
N ASP A 602 -12.72 9.72 -12.66
CA ASP A 602 -14.13 9.51 -13.00
C ASP A 602 -14.39 9.19 -14.47
N GLN A 603 -13.44 9.48 -15.35
CA GLN A 603 -13.51 9.14 -16.78
C GLN A 603 -12.90 7.76 -17.06
N VAL A 604 -12.28 7.12 -16.07
CA VAL A 604 -11.65 5.80 -16.19
C VAL A 604 -12.63 4.72 -15.81
N THR A 605 -12.82 3.74 -16.69
CA THR A 605 -13.69 2.59 -16.39
C THR A 605 -13.05 1.64 -15.36
N PRO A 606 -13.84 0.89 -14.58
CA PRO A 606 -13.29 -0.10 -13.64
C PRO A 606 -12.37 -1.12 -14.33
N LYS A 607 -12.70 -1.54 -15.56
CA LYS A 607 -11.86 -2.43 -16.35
C LYS A 607 -10.50 -1.81 -16.66
N GLN A 608 -10.46 -0.55 -17.09
CA GLN A 608 -9.21 0.15 -17.38
C GLN A 608 -8.34 0.31 -16.13
N HIS A 609 -8.95 0.52 -14.96
CA HIS A 609 -8.21 0.51 -13.69
C HIS A 609 -7.51 -0.84 -13.45
N VAL A 610 -8.21 -1.95 -13.65
CA VAL A 610 -7.64 -3.31 -13.52
C VAL A 610 -6.57 -3.56 -14.58
N ASP A 611 -6.78 -3.11 -15.82
CA ASP A 611 -5.81 -3.29 -16.92
C ASP A 611 -4.48 -2.57 -16.65
N VAL A 612 -4.53 -1.32 -16.17
CA VAL A 612 -3.32 -0.57 -15.80
C VAL A 612 -2.60 -1.22 -14.62
N GLN A 613 -3.36 -1.67 -13.60
CA GLN A 613 -2.79 -2.41 -12.47
C GLN A 613 -2.10 -3.69 -12.94
N ALA A 614 -2.72 -4.45 -13.85
CA ALA A 614 -2.16 -5.69 -14.39
C ALA A 614 -0.88 -5.44 -15.21
N ALA A 615 -0.85 -4.37 -16.01
CA ALA A 615 0.33 -3.98 -16.77
C ALA A 615 1.54 -3.69 -15.86
N ALA A 616 1.31 -3.03 -14.72
CA ALA A 616 2.36 -2.80 -13.73
C ALA A 616 2.71 -4.05 -12.93
N GLN A 617 1.70 -4.79 -12.42
CA GLN A 617 1.85 -5.89 -11.46
C GLN A 617 2.80 -6.99 -11.94
N LYS A 618 2.86 -7.22 -13.26
CA LYS A 618 3.76 -8.16 -13.91
C LYS A 618 5.22 -7.96 -13.48
N TRP A 619 5.66 -6.72 -13.30
CA TRP A 619 7.05 -6.36 -12.97
C TRP A 619 7.20 -5.83 -11.54
N ILE A 620 6.24 -6.15 -10.66
CA ILE A 620 6.26 -5.77 -9.24
C ILE A 620 6.28 -7.05 -8.38
N ASP A 621 7.41 -7.30 -7.74
CA ASP A 621 7.65 -8.50 -6.92
C ASP A 621 6.90 -8.52 -5.58
N SER A 622 6.68 -7.37 -4.93
CA SER A 622 5.71 -7.26 -3.83
C SER A 622 4.29 -7.07 -4.38
N SER A 623 3.63 -5.93 -4.19
CA SER A 623 2.28 -5.67 -4.71
C SER A 623 2.05 -4.18 -4.96
N ILE A 624 0.83 -3.82 -5.32
CA ILE A 624 0.42 -2.48 -5.73
C ILE A 624 -0.79 -2.07 -4.90
N SER A 625 -0.74 -0.89 -4.31
CA SER A 625 -1.93 -0.21 -3.79
C SER A 625 -2.61 0.54 -4.94
N LYS A 626 -3.80 0.05 -5.33
CA LYS A 626 -4.62 0.64 -6.39
C LYS A 626 -6.08 0.61 -5.96
N THR A 627 -6.77 1.72 -6.15
CA THR A 627 -8.23 1.80 -5.97
C THR A 627 -8.91 1.84 -7.34
N ALA A 628 -9.71 0.83 -7.68
CA ALA A 628 -10.59 0.91 -8.84
C ALA A 628 -11.83 1.73 -8.47
N ASN A 629 -11.90 2.98 -8.93
CA ASN A 629 -13.08 3.82 -8.71
C ASN A 629 -14.25 3.28 -9.53
N VAL A 630 -15.40 3.17 -8.89
CA VAL A 630 -16.62 2.63 -9.49
C VAL A 630 -17.69 3.72 -9.44
N PRO A 631 -18.37 4.02 -10.57
CA PRO A 631 -19.45 4.98 -10.60
C PRO A 631 -20.57 4.65 -9.58
N PRO A 632 -21.21 5.65 -8.96
CA PRO A 632 -22.31 5.42 -8.01
C PRO A 632 -23.47 4.62 -8.61
N ASP A 633 -23.76 4.78 -9.91
CA ASP A 633 -24.83 4.10 -10.64
C ASP A 633 -24.39 2.78 -11.30
N PHE A 634 -23.18 2.28 -11.00
CA PHE A 634 -22.63 1.09 -11.66
C PHE A 634 -23.46 -0.17 -11.35
N PRO A 635 -23.89 -0.95 -12.35
CA PRO A 635 -24.74 -2.13 -12.12
C PRO A 635 -24.08 -3.18 -11.23
N TYR A 636 -24.80 -3.65 -10.21
CA TYR A 636 -24.30 -4.63 -9.23
C TYR A 636 -23.78 -5.93 -9.86
N GLU A 637 -24.48 -6.49 -10.85
CA GLU A 637 -23.99 -7.73 -11.50
C GLU A 637 -22.67 -7.51 -12.24
N LYS A 638 -22.48 -6.34 -12.88
CA LYS A 638 -21.21 -5.99 -13.53
C LYS A 638 -20.11 -5.69 -12.51
N PHE A 639 -20.46 -5.26 -11.31
CA PHE A 639 -19.49 -5.00 -10.25
C PHE A 639 -18.78 -6.29 -9.82
N LYS A 640 -19.51 -7.41 -9.73
CA LYS A 640 -18.93 -8.73 -9.42
C LYS A 640 -17.84 -9.12 -10.43
N ASP A 641 -18.06 -8.81 -11.70
CA ASP A 641 -17.12 -9.11 -12.78
C ASP A 641 -15.77 -8.42 -12.61
N ILE A 642 -15.68 -7.29 -11.89
CA ILE A 642 -14.41 -6.57 -11.65
C ILE A 642 -13.43 -7.47 -10.90
N TYR A 643 -13.90 -8.16 -9.85
CA TYR A 643 -13.06 -9.03 -9.02
C TYR A 643 -12.71 -10.34 -9.73
N VAL A 644 -13.65 -10.91 -10.49
CA VAL A 644 -13.39 -12.08 -11.33
C VAL A 644 -12.35 -11.74 -12.39
N TYR A 645 -12.47 -10.58 -13.04
CA TYR A 645 -11.52 -10.10 -14.02
C TYR A 645 -10.15 -9.82 -13.40
N ALA A 646 -10.08 -9.20 -12.22
CA ALA A 646 -8.83 -8.99 -11.49
C ALA A 646 -8.10 -10.32 -11.19
N TYR A 647 -8.85 -11.35 -10.79
CA TYR A 647 -8.32 -12.70 -10.59
C TYR A 647 -7.78 -13.31 -11.90
N GLU A 648 -8.54 -13.21 -13.00
CA GLU A 648 -8.12 -13.72 -14.32
C GLU A 648 -6.90 -12.99 -14.89
N ARG A 649 -6.68 -11.73 -14.48
CA ARG A 649 -5.49 -10.95 -14.85
C ARG A 649 -4.27 -11.25 -13.97
N GLY A 650 -4.38 -12.18 -13.01
CA GLY A 650 -3.27 -12.58 -12.15
C GLY A 650 -2.82 -11.50 -11.17
N LEU A 651 -3.75 -10.61 -10.77
CA LEU A 651 -3.45 -9.59 -9.76
C LEU A 651 -3.20 -10.22 -8.40
N LYS A 652 -2.42 -9.53 -7.55
CA LYS A 652 -2.20 -9.94 -6.16
C LYS A 652 -3.33 -9.45 -5.25
N GLY A 653 -3.99 -8.35 -5.59
CA GLY A 653 -5.16 -7.88 -4.86
C GLY A 653 -6.01 -6.90 -5.67
N CYS A 654 -7.23 -6.66 -5.19
CA CYS A 654 -8.17 -5.74 -5.82
C CYS A 654 -8.97 -4.99 -4.75
N THR A 655 -8.97 -3.66 -4.84
CA THR A 655 -9.76 -2.78 -4.00
C THR A 655 -10.62 -1.92 -4.91
N THR A 656 -11.93 -1.90 -4.67
CA THR A 656 -12.84 -0.99 -5.35
C THR A 656 -13.30 0.09 -4.37
N PHE A 657 -13.57 1.27 -4.90
CA PHE A 657 -14.25 2.33 -4.16
C PHE A 657 -15.42 2.81 -4.99
N ARG A 658 -16.63 2.61 -4.46
CA ARG A 658 -17.86 3.18 -4.99
C ARG A 658 -18.34 4.22 -3.99
N PHE A 659 -18.52 5.46 -4.44
CA PHE A 659 -19.12 6.47 -3.58
C PHE A 659 -20.56 6.09 -3.28
N ASN A 660 -20.88 5.94 -2.00
CA ASN A 660 -22.22 5.65 -1.51
C ASN A 660 -22.59 6.73 -0.49
N PRO A 661 -23.46 7.69 -0.83
CA PRO A 661 -23.78 8.81 0.05
C PRO A 661 -24.42 8.38 1.39
N GLU A 662 -25.04 7.20 1.45
CA GLU A 662 -25.64 6.66 2.66
C GLU A 662 -24.60 6.13 3.67
N VAL A 663 -23.37 5.85 3.21
CA VAL A 663 -22.34 5.12 3.98
C VAL A 663 -21.01 5.89 4.06
N PHE A 664 -20.58 6.53 2.96
CA PHE A 664 -19.29 7.20 2.78
C PHE A 664 -19.41 8.71 2.58
N GLN A 665 -18.60 9.45 3.32
CA GLN A 665 -17.96 10.66 2.83
C GLN A 665 -16.45 10.45 2.85
N GLY A 666 -15.83 10.53 1.67
CA GLY A 666 -14.37 10.43 1.55
C GLY A 666 -13.67 11.70 2.02
N VAL A 667 -12.33 11.64 2.14
CA VAL A 667 -11.48 12.84 2.36
C VAL A 667 -11.42 13.72 1.11
N LEU A 668 -11.77 13.14 -0.05
CA LEU A 668 -11.89 13.81 -1.34
C LEU A 668 -13.35 13.66 -1.79
N VAL A 669 -14.12 14.73 -1.67
CA VAL A 669 -15.51 14.79 -2.17
C VAL A 669 -15.57 15.98 -3.12
N LYS A 670 -16.15 15.81 -4.30
CA LYS A 670 -16.39 16.93 -5.21
C LYS A 670 -17.48 17.82 -4.64
N GLU A 671 -17.46 19.09 -5.03
CA GLU A 671 -18.46 20.06 -4.58
C GLU A 671 -19.88 19.68 -5.05
N GLU A 672 -20.00 19.15 -6.27
CA GLU A 672 -21.25 18.60 -6.82
C GLU A 672 -21.79 17.39 -6.03
N ASP A 673 -20.91 16.50 -5.56
CA ASP A 673 -21.33 15.32 -4.77
C ASP A 673 -21.85 15.74 -3.37
N LEU A 674 -21.23 16.78 -2.79
CA LEU A 674 -21.67 17.38 -1.52
C LEU A 674 -23.03 18.08 -1.67
N GLU A 675 -23.21 18.83 -2.75
CA GLU A 675 -24.47 19.53 -3.06
C GLU A 675 -25.65 18.57 -3.28
N ASN A 676 -25.38 17.43 -3.92
CA ASN A 676 -26.42 16.46 -4.24
C ASN A 676 -26.80 15.57 -3.05
N THR A 677 -26.00 15.52 -1.99
CA THR A 677 -26.24 14.68 -0.80
C THR A 677 -26.96 15.46 0.30
N THR A 678 -28.07 14.93 0.82
CA THR A 678 -28.81 15.50 1.96
C THR A 678 -28.45 14.76 3.26
N TYR A 679 -28.15 15.52 4.30
CA TYR A 679 -27.76 15.09 5.64
C TYR A 679 -28.87 15.36 6.63
N GLN A 680 -29.13 14.39 7.49
CA GLN A 680 -30.19 14.48 8.48
C GLN A 680 -29.58 14.55 9.88
N PHE A 681 -29.91 15.59 10.63
CA PHE A 681 -29.54 15.77 12.03
C PHE A 681 -30.78 15.66 12.90
N THR A 682 -30.70 14.89 13.98
CA THR A 682 -31.74 14.86 15.01
C THR A 682 -31.29 15.72 16.17
N LEU A 683 -32.04 16.79 16.47
CA LEU A 683 -31.77 17.69 17.58
C LEU A 683 -32.21 17.06 18.92
N GLU A 684 -31.76 17.62 20.04
CA GLU A 684 -32.11 17.14 21.39
C GLU A 684 -33.62 17.11 21.67
N ASP A 685 -34.39 17.99 21.01
CA ASP A 685 -35.85 18.04 21.12
C ASP A 685 -36.56 17.03 20.20
N GLY A 686 -35.80 16.21 19.47
CA GLY A 686 -36.30 15.21 18.51
C GLY A 686 -36.67 15.79 17.15
N ALA A 687 -36.47 17.10 16.92
CA ALA A 687 -36.67 17.69 15.60
C ALA A 687 -35.59 17.21 14.62
N VAL A 688 -36.01 17.02 13.38
CA VAL A 688 -35.13 16.61 12.28
C VAL A 688 -34.81 17.83 11.43
N VAL A 689 -33.52 18.05 11.19
CA VAL A 689 -33.02 19.07 10.26
C VAL A 689 -32.34 18.38 9.09
N GLU A 690 -32.78 18.68 7.88
CA GLU A 690 -32.19 18.19 6.63
C GLU A 690 -31.41 19.30 5.94
N LEU A 691 -30.15 19.03 5.59
CA LEU A 691 -29.23 19.99 5.00
C LEU A 691 -28.43 19.37 3.87
N LYS A 692 -28.16 20.11 2.80
CA LYS A 692 -27.21 19.70 1.76
C LYS A 692 -25.78 19.73 2.30
N GLY A 693 -24.92 18.85 1.79
CA GLY A 693 -23.57 18.64 2.33
C GLY A 693 -22.66 19.87 2.38
N ASN A 694 -22.90 20.83 1.50
CA ASN A 694 -22.17 22.10 1.43
C ASN A 694 -22.79 23.23 2.28
N GLU A 695 -23.99 23.04 2.85
CA GLU A 695 -24.62 24.06 3.71
C GLU A 695 -23.85 24.22 5.01
N GLU A 696 -23.65 25.46 5.45
CA GLU A 696 -22.96 25.78 6.70
C GLU A 696 -23.90 25.61 7.91
N VAL A 697 -23.38 24.98 8.96
CA VAL A 697 -24.06 24.68 10.21
C VAL A 697 -23.15 25.06 11.36
N GLU A 698 -23.70 25.78 12.34
CA GLU A 698 -23.02 26.04 13.60
C GLU A 698 -23.38 24.95 14.63
N TYR A 699 -22.38 24.30 15.20
CA TYR A 699 -22.54 23.28 16.25
C TYR A 699 -21.45 23.42 17.30
N ASP A 700 -21.83 23.44 18.58
CA ASP A 700 -20.92 23.65 19.73
C ASP A 700 -20.00 24.89 19.59
N GLY A 701 -20.51 25.97 18.99
CA GLY A 701 -19.79 27.22 18.78
C GLY A 701 -18.75 27.21 17.64
N GLU A 702 -18.73 26.16 16.82
CA GLU A 702 -17.90 26.04 15.62
C GLU A 702 -18.76 25.94 14.34
N LEU A 703 -18.27 26.55 13.25
CA LEU A 703 -18.89 26.47 11.93
C LEU A 703 -18.35 25.27 11.15
N HIS A 704 -19.26 24.44 10.66
CA HIS A 704 -19.00 23.26 9.85
C HIS A 704 -19.81 23.32 8.56
N SER A 705 -19.43 22.59 7.53
CA SER A 705 -20.43 22.19 6.52
C SER A 705 -21.23 21.01 7.08
N ALA A 706 -22.48 20.83 6.62
CA ALA A 706 -23.34 19.73 7.07
C ALA A 706 -22.64 18.37 6.96
N ALA A 707 -21.98 18.08 5.82
CA ALA A 707 -21.20 16.86 5.65
C ALA A 707 -20.10 16.70 6.73
N ASN A 708 -19.30 17.76 6.98
CA ASN A 708 -18.23 17.72 7.97
C ASN A 708 -18.74 17.56 9.41
N LEU A 709 -19.89 18.18 9.74
CA LEU A 709 -20.49 18.05 11.07
C LEU A 709 -21.04 16.64 11.29
N TYR A 710 -21.76 16.12 10.30
CA TYR A 710 -22.28 14.76 10.31
C TYR A 710 -21.15 13.74 10.53
N ASP A 711 -20.05 13.92 9.80
CA ASP A 711 -18.85 13.10 9.97
C ASP A 711 -18.22 13.26 11.35
N ALA A 712 -18.06 14.47 11.88
CA ALA A 712 -17.44 14.67 13.20
C ALA A 712 -18.27 14.06 14.34
N LEU A 713 -19.60 14.17 14.25
CA LEU A 713 -20.54 13.51 15.16
C LEU A 713 -20.46 11.98 15.06
N LYS A 714 -20.47 11.45 13.83
CA LYS A 714 -20.29 10.01 13.56
C LYS A 714 -18.93 9.53 14.07
N GLU A 715 -17.86 10.28 13.84
CA GLU A 715 -16.48 10.02 14.29
C GLU A 715 -16.35 10.08 15.83
N GLY A 716 -17.36 10.58 16.54
CA GLY A 716 -17.41 10.66 18.00
C GLY A 716 -16.55 11.78 18.58
N TYR A 717 -16.17 12.77 17.78
CA TYR A 717 -15.34 13.91 18.21
C TYR A 717 -16.01 14.77 19.28
N TYR A 718 -17.34 14.79 19.31
CA TYR A 718 -18.15 15.52 20.30
C TYR A 718 -18.77 14.60 21.37
N GLY A 719 -18.27 13.36 21.49
CA GLY A 719 -18.88 12.33 22.34
C GLY A 719 -20.03 11.59 21.63
N LYS A 720 -20.38 10.40 22.13
CA LYS A 720 -21.57 9.69 21.65
C LYS A 720 -22.82 10.40 22.18
N LEU A 721 -23.75 10.74 21.28
CA LEU A 721 -25.16 10.93 21.65
C LEU A 721 -25.76 9.60 22.14
#